data_AF-A0A2W1BTL3-F1
#
_entry.id   AF-A0A2W1BTL3-F1
#
_cell.length_a   1.000
_cell.length_b   1.000
_cell.length_c   1.000
_cell.angle_alpha   90.00
_cell.angle_beta   90.00
_cell.angle_gamma   90.00
#
_symmetry.space_group_name_H-M   'P 1'
#
loop_
_entity.id
_entity.type
_entity.pdbx_description
1 polymer ?
#
loop_
_entity_poly.entity_id
_entity_poly.type
_entity_poly.pdbx_seq_one_letter_code
_entity_poly.pdbx_strand_id
1 'polypeptide(L)'
;MIEFVHRTILVLFSIFHYTIQICPEEISHSGISVTWHQTPTANNIESDPLCYRNETLVKRNCSNSGWTPSLDDVGPCLKVVKYFDINSCPPGYHKISENNNAYCYQIGEPAAWNSPCFASGGASVITDLSAAEIEYLLNSLKATNTSRYFWLPAMRQKLFHPVVWTIPGPNWGQRVEGSDFLSVIASFSKNCLVLDIELGLLLTEACAKIYPSLCFYINDLYYPTQCPDGYHSFRFKLDNGTCYGIEKSEQAMTYNDFIREKCPKPMYHSEYELTRFIFKKISEISRLPDDVWCWFKAFDESHFLNKPGKEYERGGGPLSIEESLFGGIINNAGVLGLINSSSVLPCMLCEMEVIYGKTELMFEYNEVQKRIFLTVYYPSGLWKYDSNDKGIQCFSDAKGFVKVVDVNDIPFIEIKSVLKEEIDLGQIEKIVYIIDLVTDSSAQYWCEGHTINFSFIATEKIVANPKGNKVHVFALVIKHYVLPDDIEDLDNLTDLITNVTNIFSANKVLLMDIFDYSLDHMMILLHLHVDIEDVHKDESLNIQDTFSSLQHKAKVELPKYNYTFVNLSSSIYCLPTTSGDAIELDWEMTPIGHISAPKQFCLQANGLPVKRRCMGSYVLGGLWGAVEGSCDSTYEPSNTTAFLYLFVKRQMPDYTSNFLTDGLNFVLGDTDIIIPADIYYLSMSLQSVLDLAEENATSVDTGDIDNIAWVMDRMMILDYNYLRLAQTLNSTNVILDSKLGSEGVSNALCTSGCGVRPGAPIISHAVDGAYELIGIAVGGSPCTRRSMRRRLNVEPPIYIDVYPYVAWIMNVIMAYQVPNPYPLNVMQLDSGPSKCAFVI
;
A
#
# COMPACT_ATOMS: atom_id res chain seq x y z
N MET A 1 52.34 94.58 -14.76
CA MET A 1 52.30 95.27 -13.46
C MET A 1 51.06 94.75 -12.75
N ILE A 2 51.30 94.03 -11.63
CA ILE A 2 50.36 93.47 -10.64
C ILE A 2 49.66 92.15 -11.01
N GLU A 3 50.14 91.09 -10.33
CA GLU A 3 49.62 89.73 -10.15
C GLU A 3 48.38 89.72 -9.25
N PHE A 4 47.53 88.68 -9.33
CA PHE A 4 46.99 88.05 -8.12
C PHE A 4 46.53 86.61 -8.38
N VAL A 5 46.99 85.71 -7.52
CA VAL A 5 46.91 84.24 -7.57
C VAL A 5 45.60 83.73 -6.96
N HIS A 6 45.00 82.72 -7.60
CA HIS A 6 43.88 81.92 -7.10
C HIS A 6 44.32 80.96 -5.97
N ARG A 7 43.58 80.95 -4.84
CA ARG A 7 43.54 79.82 -3.90
C ARG A 7 42.13 79.61 -3.31
N THR A 8 41.63 78.43 -3.65
CA THR A 8 40.61 77.53 -3.09
C THR A 8 40.09 77.80 -1.65
N ILE A 9 38.76 77.79 -1.49
CA ILE A 9 38.05 77.46 -0.25
C ILE A 9 37.07 76.32 -0.56
N LEU A 10 37.23 75.20 0.15
CA LEU A 10 36.33 74.04 0.18
C LEU A 10 35.00 74.44 0.85
N VAL A 11 33.87 74.20 0.17
CA VAL A 11 32.53 74.21 0.79
C VAL A 11 32.02 72.78 0.81
N LEU A 12 32.00 72.19 2.01
CA LEU A 12 31.29 70.95 2.32
C LEU A 12 29.78 71.24 2.28
N PHE A 13 29.10 70.82 1.22
CA PHE A 13 27.65 70.67 1.22
C PHE A 13 27.31 69.29 1.80
N SER A 14 26.92 69.27 3.06
CA SER A 14 26.33 68.09 3.70
C SER A 14 24.95 67.83 3.07
N ILE A 15 24.85 66.73 2.32
CA ILE A 15 23.58 66.18 1.88
C ILE A 15 22.91 65.57 3.12
N PHE A 16 21.90 66.24 3.67
CA PHE A 16 21.01 65.62 4.64
C PHE A 16 20.19 64.53 3.92
N HIS A 17 20.61 63.27 4.05
CA HIS A 17 19.71 62.14 3.82
C HIS A 17 18.65 62.16 4.93
N TYR A 18 17.43 62.56 4.58
CA TYR A 18 16.25 62.22 5.39
C TYR A 18 16.08 60.70 5.29
N THR A 19 16.63 59.95 6.25
CA THR A 19 16.22 58.56 6.47
C THR A 19 14.77 58.60 6.93
N ILE A 20 13.86 58.10 6.09
CA ILE A 20 12.48 57.80 6.50
C ILE A 20 12.61 56.79 7.65
N GLN A 21 12.30 57.22 8.87
CA GLN A 21 12.40 56.37 10.04
C GLN A 21 11.13 55.52 10.12
N ILE A 22 11.33 54.20 10.07
CA ILE A 22 10.26 53.19 10.04
C ILE A 22 10.30 52.47 11.38
N CYS A 23 9.15 52.26 12.02
CA CYS A 23 9.10 51.44 13.23
C CYS A 23 9.28 49.96 12.85
N PRO A 24 10.17 49.21 13.51
CA PRO A 24 10.41 47.81 13.20
C PRO A 24 9.19 46.96 13.57
N GLU A 25 9.11 45.77 12.99
CA GLU A 25 8.09 44.80 13.40
C GLU A 25 8.28 44.36 14.86
N GLU A 26 7.21 44.34 15.65
CA GLU A 26 7.24 43.90 17.05
C GLU A 26 6.11 42.88 17.33
N ILE A 27 6.40 41.81 18.06
CA ILE A 27 5.44 40.75 18.41
C ILE A 27 5.21 40.77 19.93
N SER A 28 3.95 40.79 20.37
CA SER A 28 3.63 40.80 21.81
C SER A 28 3.86 39.43 22.46
N HIS A 29 4.61 39.40 23.56
CA HIS A 29 4.88 38.16 24.31
C HIS A 29 4.00 37.96 25.56
N SER A 30 3.04 38.84 25.81
CA SER A 30 2.13 38.75 26.98
C SER A 30 0.66 38.63 26.57
N GLY A 31 -0.05 37.64 27.12
CA GLY A 31 -1.40 37.29 26.68
C GLY A 31 -1.41 36.60 25.30
N ILE A 32 -2.45 36.84 24.49
CA ILE A 32 -2.51 36.33 23.12
C ILE A 32 -1.50 37.08 22.25
N SER A 33 -0.64 36.36 21.52
CA SER A 33 0.37 36.97 20.65
C SER A 33 -0.27 37.73 19.48
N VAL A 34 0.17 38.97 19.25
CA VAL A 34 -0.20 39.82 18.10
C VAL A 34 1.01 40.53 17.52
N THR A 35 0.98 40.77 16.22
CA THR A 35 2.08 41.41 15.48
C THR A 35 1.76 42.87 15.17
N TRP A 36 2.75 43.74 15.36
CA TRP A 36 2.76 45.12 14.92
C TRP A 36 3.70 45.21 13.72
N HIS A 37 3.15 45.17 12.51
CA HIS A 37 3.90 45.17 11.25
C HIS A 37 4.81 46.39 11.11
N GLN A 38 5.90 46.24 10.35
CA GLN A 38 6.79 47.34 10.03
C GLN A 38 6.01 48.50 9.38
N THR A 39 5.95 49.66 10.06
CA THR A 39 5.06 50.77 9.65
C THR A 39 5.83 52.09 9.57
N PRO A 40 5.63 52.92 8.52
CA PRO A 40 6.13 54.29 8.49
C PRO A 40 5.42 55.16 9.54
N THR A 41 5.84 56.40 9.70
CA THR A 41 5.29 57.33 10.71
C THR A 41 3.77 57.49 10.53
N ALA A 42 3.00 56.97 11.48
CA ALA A 42 1.54 56.90 11.41
C ALA A 42 0.94 56.81 12.82
N ASN A 43 -0.31 57.25 12.97
CA ASN A 43 -1.06 57.21 14.23
C ASN A 43 -2.18 56.17 14.15
N ASN A 44 -2.61 55.66 15.31
CA ASN A 44 -3.71 54.71 15.44
C ASN A 44 -3.49 53.41 14.67
N ILE A 45 -2.23 52.96 14.60
CA ILE A 45 -1.88 51.69 14.01
C ILE A 45 -2.56 50.60 14.83
N GLU A 46 -2.96 49.52 14.16
CA GLU A 46 -3.65 48.37 14.74
C GLU A 46 -2.74 47.14 14.65
N SER A 47 -2.95 46.19 15.56
CA SER A 47 -2.23 44.90 15.56
C SER A 47 -2.89 43.93 14.60
N ASP A 48 -2.13 42.93 14.14
CA ASP A 48 -2.64 41.79 13.39
C ASP A 48 -2.39 40.49 14.18
N PRO A 49 -3.44 39.78 14.63
CA PRO A 49 -4.86 40.16 14.60
C PRO A 49 -5.19 41.33 15.55
N LEU A 50 -6.39 41.92 15.40
CA LEU A 50 -6.80 43.09 16.20
C LEU A 50 -6.87 42.75 17.69
N CYS A 51 -6.00 43.35 18.49
CA CYS A 51 -5.95 43.14 19.94
C CYS A 51 -6.95 44.00 20.72
N TYR A 52 -7.72 43.36 21.60
CA TYR A 52 -8.60 44.00 22.56
C TYR A 52 -8.17 43.71 23.99
N ARG A 53 -8.26 44.74 24.85
CA ARG A 53 -8.22 44.61 26.31
C ARG A 53 -9.45 45.27 26.90
N ASN A 54 -10.17 44.55 27.77
CA ASN A 54 -11.37 45.07 28.44
C ASN A 54 -12.35 45.74 27.46
N GLU A 55 -12.59 45.10 26.30
CA GLU A 55 -13.43 45.60 25.20
C GLU A 55 -12.95 46.91 24.52
N THR A 56 -11.71 47.34 24.77
CA THR A 56 -11.07 48.47 24.06
C THR A 56 -10.02 47.97 23.08
N LEU A 57 -10.07 48.47 21.84
CA LEU A 57 -9.10 48.17 20.79
C LEU A 57 -7.76 48.83 21.14
N VAL A 58 -6.71 48.02 21.22
CA VAL A 58 -5.35 48.48 21.49
C VAL A 58 -4.77 49.08 20.21
N LYS A 59 -4.31 50.33 20.29
CA LYS A 59 -3.68 51.06 19.18
C LYS A 59 -2.32 51.61 19.58
N ARG A 60 -1.39 51.70 18.62
CA ARG A 60 -0.06 52.31 18.81
C ARG A 60 0.21 53.36 17.74
N ASN A 61 1.10 54.29 18.04
CA ASN A 61 1.57 55.30 17.11
C ASN A 61 3.04 55.02 16.79
N CYS A 62 3.39 55.05 15.51
CA CYS A 62 4.77 55.04 15.06
C CYS A 62 5.26 56.49 14.92
N SER A 63 6.26 56.85 15.70
CA SER A 63 6.85 58.19 15.77
C SER A 63 8.36 58.14 15.50
N ASN A 64 9.01 59.31 15.41
CA ASN A 64 10.47 59.39 15.26
C ASN A 64 11.24 58.77 16.44
N SER A 65 10.59 58.56 17.60
CA SER A 65 11.17 57.85 18.75
C SER A 65 10.85 56.36 18.79
N GLY A 66 10.24 55.80 17.74
CA GLY A 66 9.74 54.43 17.69
C GLY A 66 8.27 54.31 18.06
N TRP A 67 7.85 53.10 18.44
CA TRP A 67 6.48 52.80 18.82
C TRP A 67 6.08 53.43 20.15
N THR A 68 4.88 54.03 20.19
CA THR A 68 4.30 54.62 21.41
C THR A 68 2.83 54.21 21.57
N PRO A 69 2.41 53.64 22.71
CA PRO A 69 3.22 53.18 23.84
C PRO A 69 4.19 52.03 23.46
N SER A 70 5.23 51.81 24.27
CA SER A 70 6.18 50.71 24.10
C SER A 70 5.49 49.36 24.30
N LEU A 71 6.06 48.26 23.80
CA LEU A 71 5.42 46.95 23.87
C LEU A 71 5.15 46.49 25.32
N ASP A 72 6.03 46.84 26.25
CA ASP A 72 5.88 46.54 27.68
C ASP A 72 4.74 47.34 28.33
N ASP A 73 4.51 48.58 27.88
CA ASP A 73 3.46 49.47 28.38
C ASP A 73 2.07 49.13 27.79
N VAL A 74 2.04 48.42 26.66
CA VAL A 74 0.80 48.00 26.02
C VAL A 74 0.07 47.00 26.90
N GLY A 75 0.74 46.15 27.70
CA GLY A 75 0.19 45.08 28.56
C GLY A 75 -0.31 43.83 27.79
N PRO A 76 -0.93 42.82 28.46
CA PRO A 76 -1.33 41.57 27.80
C PRO A 76 -2.57 41.70 26.90
N CYS A 77 -2.56 41.04 25.74
CA CYS A 77 -3.74 40.93 24.89
C CYS A 77 -4.70 39.88 25.44
N LEU A 78 -5.97 40.23 25.67
CA LEU A 78 -6.95 39.31 26.26
C LEU A 78 -7.96 38.76 25.26
N LYS A 79 -8.15 39.44 24.14
CA LYS A 79 -9.09 39.07 23.07
C LYS A 79 -8.53 39.50 21.73
N VAL A 80 -8.58 38.63 20.72
CA VAL A 80 -8.15 38.94 19.36
C VAL A 80 -9.25 38.67 18.35
N VAL A 81 -9.51 39.66 17.50
CA VAL A 81 -10.54 39.60 16.47
C VAL A 81 -9.88 39.50 15.10
N LYS A 82 -10.19 38.41 14.39
CA LYS A 82 -9.90 38.26 12.96
C LYS A 82 -10.98 37.39 12.35
N TYR A 83 -11.63 37.90 11.33
CA TYR A 83 -12.71 37.20 10.65
C TYR A 83 -12.14 36.46 9.45
N PHE A 84 -12.53 35.19 9.30
CA PHE A 84 -12.18 34.38 8.15
C PHE A 84 -13.35 34.35 7.17
N ASP A 85 -13.08 34.47 5.86
CA ASP A 85 -14.04 34.04 4.86
C ASP A 85 -13.97 32.51 4.79
N ILE A 86 -15.05 31.85 5.17
CA ILE A 86 -15.16 30.39 5.11
C ILE A 86 -15.13 29.90 3.66
N ASN A 87 -15.55 30.71 2.69
CA ASN A 87 -15.57 30.31 1.28
C ASN A 87 -14.23 30.58 0.57
N SER A 88 -13.26 31.17 1.27
CA SER A 88 -11.91 31.35 0.74
C SER A 88 -11.01 30.16 1.08
N CYS A 89 -9.80 30.18 0.53
CA CYS A 89 -8.76 29.26 0.96
C CYS A 89 -8.40 29.48 2.44
N PRO A 90 -7.98 28.41 3.15
CA PRO A 90 -7.53 28.53 4.53
C PRO A 90 -6.31 29.45 4.66
N PRO A 91 -6.05 29.99 5.86
CA PRO A 91 -4.83 30.76 6.13
C PRO A 91 -3.57 29.96 5.75
N GLY A 92 -2.64 30.60 5.03
CA GLY A 92 -1.44 29.94 4.49
C GLY A 92 -1.61 29.36 3.09
N TYR A 93 -2.81 29.43 2.51
CA TYR A 93 -3.13 28.95 1.17
C TYR A 93 -3.68 30.08 0.28
N HIS A 94 -3.49 29.95 -1.02
CA HIS A 94 -3.85 30.96 -2.02
C HIS A 94 -4.87 30.40 -3.01
N LYS A 95 -5.74 31.28 -3.53
CA LYS A 95 -6.74 30.91 -4.55
C LYS A 95 -6.08 30.66 -5.90
N ILE A 96 -6.54 29.64 -6.62
CA ILE A 96 -6.08 29.35 -7.99
C ILE A 96 -6.70 30.32 -9.01
N SER A 97 -7.90 30.83 -8.76
CA SER A 97 -8.48 31.94 -9.54
C SER A 97 -9.53 32.71 -8.72
N GLU A 98 -9.93 33.89 -9.20
CA GLU A 98 -11.00 34.69 -8.56
C GLU A 98 -12.37 33.99 -8.59
N ASN A 99 -12.61 33.17 -9.62
CA ASN A 99 -13.89 32.50 -9.85
C ASN A 99 -13.92 31.06 -9.35
N ASN A 100 -12.77 30.48 -9.01
CA ASN A 100 -12.66 29.11 -8.51
C ASN A 100 -12.20 29.11 -7.05
N ASN A 101 -13.15 28.87 -6.14
CA ASN A 101 -12.87 28.66 -4.72
C ASN A 101 -12.73 27.17 -4.36
N ALA A 102 -12.89 26.23 -5.30
CA ALA A 102 -12.82 24.80 -5.06
C ALA A 102 -11.39 24.28 -4.92
N TYR A 103 -10.39 25.04 -5.36
CA TYR A 103 -8.99 24.65 -5.26
C TYR A 103 -8.12 25.78 -4.69
N CYS A 104 -7.14 25.37 -3.90
CA CYS A 104 -6.17 26.23 -3.28
C CYS A 104 -4.75 25.72 -3.57
N TYR A 105 -3.78 26.61 -3.58
CA TYR A 105 -2.37 26.23 -3.69
C TYR A 105 -1.54 26.77 -2.52
N GLN A 106 -0.43 26.10 -2.25
CA GLN A 106 0.57 26.51 -1.28
C GLN A 106 1.96 26.41 -1.90
N ILE A 107 2.83 27.36 -1.56
CA ILE A 107 4.25 27.36 -1.93
C ILE A 107 5.03 26.83 -0.72
N GLY A 108 5.75 25.73 -0.91
CA GLY A 108 6.64 25.19 0.11
C GLY A 108 8.03 25.82 0.10
N GLU A 109 8.79 25.58 1.17
CA GLU A 109 10.17 26.06 1.28
C GLU A 109 11.08 25.48 0.19
N PRO A 110 12.10 26.23 -0.28
CA PRO A 110 13.04 25.73 -1.27
C PRO A 110 13.82 24.51 -0.78
N ALA A 111 13.70 23.39 -1.49
CA ALA A 111 14.39 22.15 -1.17
C ALA A 111 14.75 21.34 -2.43
N ALA A 112 15.61 20.34 -2.25
CA ALA A 112 15.75 19.28 -3.25
C ALA A 112 14.43 18.52 -3.40
N TRP A 113 14.19 17.96 -4.57
CA TRP A 113 12.98 17.18 -4.80
C TRP A 113 12.98 15.95 -3.89
N ASN A 114 11.95 15.83 -3.04
CA ASN A 114 11.75 14.71 -2.14
C ASN A 114 10.25 14.51 -1.93
N SER A 115 9.56 13.96 -2.94
CA SER A 115 8.11 13.71 -2.93
C SER A 115 7.32 14.90 -2.38
N PRO A 116 7.44 16.10 -3.00
CA PRO A 116 6.73 17.28 -2.51
C PRO A 116 5.22 17.00 -2.48
N CYS A 117 4.50 17.71 -1.61
CA CYS A 117 3.04 17.61 -1.47
C CYS A 117 2.49 16.29 -0.90
N PHE A 118 3.29 15.22 -0.90
CA PHE A 118 2.90 13.90 -0.39
C PHE A 118 2.52 13.97 1.09
N ALA A 119 3.42 14.54 1.92
CA ALA A 119 3.22 14.69 3.35
C ALA A 119 2.32 15.88 3.75
N SER A 120 1.80 16.65 2.81
CA SER A 120 0.90 17.76 3.12
C SER A 120 -0.57 17.43 2.81
N GLY A 121 -0.85 16.27 2.23
CA GLY A 121 -2.20 15.89 1.78
C GLY A 121 -2.61 16.53 0.44
N GLY A 122 -1.64 17.09 -0.30
CA GLY A 122 -1.85 17.63 -1.63
C GLY A 122 -2.06 16.51 -2.64
N ALA A 123 -3.22 16.48 -3.28
CA ALA A 123 -3.64 15.37 -4.14
C ALA A 123 -4.24 15.80 -5.49
N SER A 124 -4.30 17.11 -5.74
CA SER A 124 -4.70 17.66 -7.03
C SER A 124 -3.46 18.00 -7.85
N VAL A 125 -3.57 17.93 -9.18
CA VAL A 125 -2.46 18.23 -10.10
C VAL A 125 -2.73 19.48 -10.92
N ILE A 126 -1.66 20.14 -11.34
CA ILE A 126 -1.76 21.35 -12.18
C ILE A 126 -2.45 21.07 -13.52
N THR A 127 -2.37 19.84 -14.03
CA THR A 127 -2.97 19.46 -15.32
C THR A 127 -4.49 19.34 -15.30
N ASP A 128 -5.11 19.34 -14.11
CA ASP A 128 -6.57 19.35 -13.95
C ASP A 128 -7.17 20.75 -14.12
N LEU A 129 -6.32 21.79 -14.16
CA LEU A 129 -6.74 23.19 -14.26
C LEU A 129 -7.04 23.58 -15.71
N SER A 130 -8.07 24.42 -15.89
CA SER A 130 -8.39 25.01 -17.17
C SER A 130 -7.35 26.05 -17.61
N ALA A 131 -7.34 26.38 -18.90
CA ALA A 131 -6.41 27.37 -19.46
C ALA A 131 -6.46 28.73 -18.73
N ALA A 132 -7.66 29.21 -18.37
CA ALA A 132 -7.84 30.48 -17.65
C ALA A 132 -7.28 30.43 -16.22
N GLU A 133 -7.39 29.27 -15.56
CA GLU A 133 -6.87 29.06 -14.21
C GLU A 133 -5.34 28.98 -14.22
N ILE A 134 -4.75 28.32 -15.22
CA ILE A 134 -3.30 28.30 -15.42
C ILE A 134 -2.76 29.72 -15.64
N GLU A 135 -3.39 30.51 -16.50
CA GLU A 135 -2.96 31.89 -16.75
C GLU A 135 -2.98 32.73 -15.46
N TYR A 136 -4.07 32.62 -14.68
CA TYR A 136 -4.18 33.31 -13.39
C TYR A 136 -3.10 32.85 -12.40
N LEU A 137 -2.92 31.53 -12.25
CA LEU A 137 -1.91 30.95 -11.37
C LEU A 137 -0.51 31.44 -11.73
N LEU A 138 -0.13 31.41 -13.01
CA LEU A 138 1.18 31.88 -13.47
C LEU A 138 1.39 33.37 -13.17
N ASN A 139 0.36 34.21 -13.35
CA ASN A 139 0.43 35.63 -13.01
C ASN A 139 0.56 35.84 -11.50
N SER A 140 -0.16 35.06 -10.70
CA SER A 140 -0.07 35.08 -9.25
C SER A 140 1.34 34.70 -8.76
N LEU A 141 1.91 33.60 -9.27
CA LEU A 141 3.27 33.15 -8.94
C LEU A 141 4.35 34.16 -9.36
N LYS A 142 4.17 34.83 -10.51
CA LYS A 142 5.08 35.92 -10.93
C LYS A 142 5.02 37.10 -9.98
N ALA A 143 3.82 37.44 -9.48
CA ALA A 143 3.62 38.53 -8.55
C ALA A 143 4.22 38.28 -7.16
N THR A 144 4.33 37.01 -6.71
CA THR A 144 4.99 36.70 -5.44
C THR A 144 6.51 36.86 -5.48
N ASN A 145 7.11 36.88 -6.68
CA ASN A 145 8.55 37.04 -6.92
C ASN A 145 9.43 36.06 -6.10
N THR A 146 8.92 34.85 -5.84
CA THR A 146 9.58 33.85 -4.98
C THR A 146 10.62 33.03 -5.73
N SER A 147 10.27 32.53 -6.91
CA SER A 147 11.14 31.71 -7.77
C SER A 147 10.59 31.70 -9.20
N ARG A 148 11.45 31.42 -10.19
CA ARG A 148 11.04 31.09 -11.55
C ARG A 148 10.55 29.63 -11.67
N TYR A 149 11.15 28.74 -10.89
CA TYR A 149 10.96 27.30 -10.98
C TYR A 149 10.27 26.77 -9.72
N PHE A 150 9.29 25.88 -9.90
CA PHE A 150 8.59 25.23 -8.80
C PHE A 150 8.54 23.72 -9.00
N TRP A 151 8.90 22.97 -7.95
CA TRP A 151 8.77 21.52 -7.97
C TRP A 151 7.31 21.10 -7.97
N LEU A 152 6.99 20.15 -8.85
CA LEU A 152 5.71 19.46 -8.89
C LEU A 152 5.88 18.02 -8.41
N PRO A 153 4.81 17.40 -7.88
CA PRO A 153 4.88 16.08 -7.28
C PRO A 153 4.79 14.97 -8.34
N ALA A 154 5.71 15.00 -9.29
CA ALA A 154 5.86 14.01 -10.33
C ALA A 154 7.33 13.74 -10.61
N MET A 155 7.65 12.48 -10.87
CA MET A 155 8.99 12.07 -11.25
C MET A 155 8.96 10.83 -12.14
N ARG A 156 10.09 10.55 -12.79
CA ARG A 156 10.37 9.23 -13.37
C ARG A 156 10.83 8.27 -12.28
N GLN A 157 10.18 7.12 -12.16
CA GLN A 157 10.62 6.06 -11.23
C GLN A 157 11.91 5.37 -11.71
N LYS A 158 12.11 5.29 -13.02
CA LYS A 158 13.29 4.75 -13.69
C LYS A 158 13.69 5.64 -14.85
N LEU A 159 14.94 5.54 -15.27
CA LEU A 159 15.41 6.23 -16.48
C LEU A 159 14.56 5.78 -17.69
N PHE A 160 14.28 6.69 -18.62
CA PHE A 160 13.42 6.49 -19.81
C PHE A 160 11.93 6.17 -19.56
N HIS A 161 11.53 5.75 -18.37
CA HIS A 161 10.11 5.61 -18.02
C HIS A 161 9.39 6.96 -18.10
N PRO A 162 8.09 6.99 -18.46
CA PRO A 162 7.33 8.23 -18.44
C PRO A 162 7.38 8.90 -17.07
N VAL A 163 7.30 10.24 -17.05
CA VAL A 163 7.08 10.99 -15.82
C VAL A 163 5.67 10.66 -15.33
N VAL A 164 5.54 10.26 -14.07
CA VAL A 164 4.26 9.94 -13.44
C VAL A 164 4.04 10.78 -12.20
N TRP A 165 2.78 11.04 -11.87
CA TRP A 165 2.41 11.69 -10.62
C TRP A 165 2.69 10.78 -9.43
N THR A 166 3.25 11.34 -8.37
CA THR A 166 3.60 10.63 -7.13
C THR A 166 2.80 11.14 -5.93
N ILE A 167 1.58 11.63 -6.17
CA ILE A 167 0.65 12.03 -5.13
C ILE A 167 -0.40 10.94 -4.88
N PRO A 168 -0.84 10.74 -3.64
CA PRO A 168 -1.94 9.83 -3.32
C PRO A 168 -3.24 10.24 -4.02
N GLY A 169 -4.08 9.25 -4.33
CA GLY A 169 -5.39 9.44 -4.94
C GLY A 169 -5.45 9.08 -6.43
N PRO A 170 -6.46 9.57 -7.16
CA PRO A 170 -6.75 9.17 -8.54
C PRO A 170 -5.59 9.38 -9.51
N ASN A 171 -4.74 10.37 -9.26
CA ASN A 171 -3.59 10.67 -10.10
C ASN A 171 -2.38 9.77 -9.82
N TRP A 172 -2.37 8.95 -8.76
CA TRP A 172 -1.23 8.11 -8.38
C TRP A 172 -0.75 7.23 -9.54
N GLY A 173 0.51 7.41 -9.94
CA GLY A 173 1.13 6.64 -11.02
C GLY A 173 0.59 6.93 -12.42
N GLN A 174 -0.35 7.88 -12.58
CA GLN A 174 -0.78 8.34 -13.90
C GLN A 174 0.34 9.12 -14.58
N ARG A 175 0.43 8.97 -15.91
CA ARG A 175 1.40 9.69 -16.73
C ARG A 175 1.09 11.18 -16.72
N VAL A 176 2.12 12.00 -16.61
CA VAL A 176 2.00 13.45 -16.83
C VAL A 176 1.79 13.70 -18.32
N GLU A 177 0.60 14.16 -18.68
CA GLU A 177 0.25 14.54 -20.05
C GLU A 177 0.20 16.07 -20.16
N GLY A 178 0.79 16.60 -21.22
CA GLY A 178 0.73 18.04 -21.51
C GLY A 178 -0.60 18.43 -22.11
N SER A 179 -0.97 19.69 -21.97
CA SER A 179 -2.12 20.31 -22.64
C SER A 179 -1.66 21.39 -23.63
N ASP A 180 -2.59 21.91 -24.44
CA ASP A 180 -2.31 22.99 -25.39
C ASP A 180 -1.75 24.27 -24.73
N PHE A 181 -2.02 24.46 -23.44
CA PHE A 181 -1.63 25.62 -22.64
C PHE A 181 -0.54 25.32 -21.61
N LEU A 182 -0.17 24.05 -21.45
CA LEU A 182 0.88 23.62 -20.53
C LEU A 182 1.60 22.40 -21.11
N SER A 183 2.53 22.67 -22.01
CA SER A 183 3.29 21.62 -22.71
C SER A 183 4.34 20.98 -21.79
N VAL A 184 4.61 19.70 -22.02
CA VAL A 184 5.61 18.92 -21.27
C VAL A 184 6.82 18.66 -22.17
N ILE A 185 7.99 19.15 -21.75
CA ILE A 185 9.26 18.92 -22.40
C ILE A 185 10.14 18.12 -21.42
N ALA A 186 10.23 16.81 -21.66
CA ALA A 186 10.91 15.90 -20.75
C ALA A 186 12.26 15.45 -21.34
N SER A 187 13.37 15.90 -20.76
CA SER A 187 14.67 15.28 -20.99
C SER A 187 14.73 13.90 -20.32
N PHE A 188 15.35 12.92 -20.97
CA PHE A 188 15.55 11.58 -20.42
C PHE A 188 16.61 11.55 -19.31
N SER A 189 17.55 12.51 -19.30
CA SER A 189 18.63 12.61 -18.31
C SER A 189 18.19 13.21 -16.96
N LYS A 190 16.96 13.72 -16.91
CA LYS A 190 16.40 14.48 -15.80
C LYS A 190 15.07 13.84 -15.39
N ASN A 191 14.86 13.67 -14.08
CA ASN A 191 13.81 12.78 -13.59
C ASN A 191 12.66 13.51 -12.88
N CYS A 192 12.87 14.70 -12.33
CA CYS A 192 11.88 15.38 -11.51
C CYS A 192 11.15 16.49 -12.27
N LEU A 193 9.83 16.58 -12.14
CA LEU A 193 9.03 17.56 -12.87
C LEU A 193 9.09 18.94 -12.21
N VAL A 194 9.32 19.97 -13.03
CA VAL A 194 9.37 21.37 -12.60
C VAL A 194 8.49 22.24 -13.52
N LEU A 195 7.80 23.20 -12.92
CA LEU A 195 7.09 24.26 -13.64
C LEU A 195 8.04 25.44 -13.89
N ASP A 196 8.18 25.87 -15.14
CA ASP A 196 8.80 27.15 -15.49
C ASP A 196 7.72 28.21 -15.72
N ILE A 197 7.60 29.16 -14.78
CA ILE A 197 6.52 30.15 -14.85
C ILE A 197 6.76 31.22 -15.93
N GLU A 198 8.01 31.47 -16.33
CA GLU A 198 8.31 32.47 -17.35
C GLU A 198 7.90 31.97 -18.73
N LEU A 199 8.20 30.70 -19.00
CA LEU A 199 7.88 30.06 -20.27
C LEU A 199 6.49 29.40 -20.30
N GLY A 200 5.87 29.16 -19.14
CA GLY A 200 4.54 28.54 -19.05
C GLY A 200 4.53 27.07 -19.48
N LEU A 201 5.57 26.31 -19.09
CA LEU A 201 5.75 24.93 -19.53
C LEU A 201 6.31 24.04 -18.41
N LEU A 202 6.12 22.73 -18.59
CA LEU A 202 6.59 21.70 -17.67
C LEU A 202 7.87 21.08 -18.22
N LEU A 203 8.90 21.03 -17.39
CA LEU A 203 10.21 20.47 -17.73
C LEU A 203 10.57 19.33 -16.79
N THR A 204 11.46 18.44 -17.22
CA THR A 204 12.21 17.62 -16.27
C THR A 204 13.51 18.31 -15.86
N GLU A 205 13.89 18.17 -14.60
CA GLU A 205 15.13 18.70 -14.03
C GLU A 205 15.81 17.68 -13.10
N ALA A 206 17.10 17.88 -12.82
CA ALA A 206 17.85 17.09 -11.87
C ALA A 206 17.28 17.29 -10.45
N CYS A 207 16.83 16.20 -9.82
CA CYS A 207 16.13 16.21 -8.52
C CYS A 207 16.93 16.85 -7.37
N ALA A 208 18.26 16.93 -7.50
CA ALA A 208 19.14 17.56 -6.52
C ALA A 208 19.13 19.11 -6.54
N LYS A 209 18.47 19.74 -7.53
CA LYS A 209 18.31 21.21 -7.57
C LYS A 209 17.38 21.68 -6.47
N ILE A 210 17.59 22.90 -5.98
CA ILE A 210 16.81 23.48 -4.89
C ILE A 210 15.80 24.46 -5.46
N TYR A 211 14.52 24.12 -5.38
CA TYR A 211 13.40 24.97 -5.78
C TYR A 211 12.27 24.87 -4.73
N PRO A 212 11.43 25.91 -4.57
CA PRO A 212 10.21 25.79 -3.80
C PRO A 212 9.25 24.78 -4.44
N SER A 213 8.45 24.08 -3.63
CA SER A 213 7.39 23.21 -4.14
C SER A 213 6.08 23.97 -4.36
N LEU A 214 5.27 23.49 -5.29
CA LEU A 214 3.92 23.99 -5.53
C LEU A 214 2.92 22.84 -5.34
N CYS A 215 2.06 22.97 -4.34
CA CYS A 215 1.09 21.94 -3.95
C CYS A 215 -0.33 22.44 -4.09
N PHE A 216 -1.23 21.58 -4.58
CA PHE A 216 -2.64 21.90 -4.80
C PHE A 216 -3.55 21.05 -3.91
N TYR A 217 -4.62 21.69 -3.43
CA TYR A 217 -5.54 21.12 -2.47
C TYR A 217 -6.97 21.45 -2.87
N ILE A 218 -7.88 20.49 -2.74
CA ILE A 218 -9.31 20.78 -2.82
C ILE A 218 -9.72 21.55 -1.57
N ASN A 219 -10.45 22.64 -1.78
CA ASN A 219 -11.13 23.41 -0.74
C ASN A 219 -12.51 22.81 -0.42
N ASP A 220 -12.51 21.54 -0.02
CA ASP A 220 -13.71 20.82 0.42
C ASP A 220 -13.59 20.46 1.91
N LEU A 221 -14.74 20.47 2.57
CA LEU A 221 -14.95 20.17 3.98
C LEU A 221 -15.19 18.69 4.23
N TYR A 222 -15.68 17.96 3.23
CA TYR A 222 -15.99 16.54 3.36
C TYR A 222 -14.79 15.69 2.99
N TYR A 223 -13.94 15.42 3.98
CA TYR A 223 -12.90 14.41 3.84
C TYR A 223 -13.48 13.03 4.26
N PRO A 224 -13.40 12.00 3.40
CA PRO A 224 -14.08 10.71 3.58
C PRO A 224 -13.41 9.80 4.64
N THR A 225 -13.20 10.31 5.85
CA THR A 225 -12.77 9.49 6.99
C THR A 225 -13.95 9.01 7.81
N GLN A 226 -13.80 7.85 8.45
CA GLN A 226 -14.74 7.37 9.46
C GLN A 226 -14.56 8.15 10.77
N CYS A 227 -14.95 9.42 10.79
CA CYS A 227 -15.09 10.13 12.05
C CYS A 227 -16.41 9.73 12.73
N PRO A 228 -16.45 9.67 14.08
CA PRO A 228 -17.69 9.52 14.82
C PRO A 228 -18.71 10.61 14.48
N ASP A 229 -20.00 10.35 14.73
CA ASP A 229 -21.05 11.34 14.51
C ASP A 229 -20.74 12.66 15.25
N GLY A 230 -20.78 13.78 14.52
CA GLY A 230 -20.47 15.11 15.05
C GLY A 230 -18.98 15.49 15.06
N TYR A 231 -18.11 14.58 14.63
CA TYR A 231 -16.68 14.83 14.44
C TYR A 231 -16.31 14.82 12.95
N HIS A 232 -15.29 15.61 12.59
CA HIS A 232 -14.88 15.86 11.22
C HIS A 232 -13.35 15.93 11.10
N SER A 233 -12.82 15.44 9.99
CA SER A 233 -11.42 15.54 9.60
C SER A 233 -11.24 16.60 8.52
N PHE A 234 -10.01 17.10 8.34
CA PHE A 234 -9.74 18.22 7.43
C PHE A 234 -8.49 17.94 6.59
N ARG A 235 -8.61 18.18 5.27
CA ARG A 235 -7.61 17.86 4.25
C ARG A 235 -6.32 18.67 4.32
N PHE A 236 -6.37 19.86 4.91
CA PHE A 236 -5.23 20.76 5.05
C PHE A 236 -4.27 20.34 6.18
N LYS A 237 -4.37 19.10 6.63
CA LYS A 237 -3.57 18.47 7.67
C LYS A 237 -3.23 17.05 7.24
N LEU A 238 -2.09 16.56 7.71
CA LEU A 238 -1.79 15.13 7.69
C LEU A 238 -2.91 14.39 8.42
N ASP A 239 -3.60 13.50 7.72
CA ASP A 239 -4.61 12.63 8.31
C ASP A 239 -3.93 11.54 9.16
N ASN A 240 -3.64 11.88 10.40
CA ASN A 240 -3.18 10.91 11.40
C ASN A 240 -4.37 10.17 12.06
N GLY A 241 -5.58 10.23 11.48
CA GLY A 241 -6.79 9.71 12.10
C GLY A 241 -7.38 10.63 13.17
N THR A 242 -6.99 11.90 13.23
CA THR A 242 -7.57 12.87 14.18
C THR A 242 -8.82 13.50 13.60
N CYS A 243 -9.92 13.32 14.31
CA CYS A 243 -11.19 13.98 14.06
C CYS A 243 -11.43 15.11 15.07
N TYR A 244 -12.10 16.17 14.64
CA TYR A 244 -12.39 17.36 15.43
C TYR A 244 -13.90 17.59 15.52
N GLY A 245 -14.39 17.90 16.71
CA GLY A 245 -15.82 18.06 16.97
C GLY A 245 -16.10 19.08 18.06
N ILE A 246 -17.35 19.53 18.15
CA ILE A 246 -17.80 20.44 19.21
C ILE A 246 -18.71 19.68 20.15
N GLU A 247 -18.20 19.39 21.35
CA GLU A 247 -18.98 18.79 22.42
C GLU A 247 -19.83 19.85 23.11
N LYS A 248 -21.14 19.59 23.18
CA LYS A 248 -22.14 20.49 23.80
C LYS A 248 -22.59 19.91 25.13
N SER A 249 -22.85 20.78 26.10
CA SER A 249 -23.45 20.40 27.38
C SER A 249 -24.76 21.13 27.63
N GLU A 250 -25.76 20.42 28.16
CA GLU A 250 -27.04 21.02 28.56
C GLU A 250 -26.88 21.99 29.75
N GLN A 251 -25.93 21.69 30.63
CA GLN A 251 -25.53 22.57 31.73
C GLN A 251 -24.12 23.09 31.46
N ALA A 252 -23.94 24.41 31.51
CA ALA A 252 -22.63 25.02 31.30
C ALA A 252 -21.62 24.48 32.33
N MET A 253 -20.43 24.09 31.87
CA MET A 253 -19.40 23.41 32.67
C MET A 253 -18.10 24.21 32.68
N THR A 254 -17.29 24.00 33.72
CA THR A 254 -15.94 24.54 33.77
C THR A 254 -15.01 23.82 32.78
N TYR A 255 -13.84 24.41 32.50
CA TYR A 255 -12.85 23.80 31.62
C TYR A 255 -12.46 22.38 32.07
N ASN A 256 -12.19 22.20 33.36
CA ASN A 256 -11.74 20.91 33.92
C ASN A 256 -12.86 19.86 33.94
N ASP A 257 -14.10 20.27 34.16
CA ASP A 257 -15.24 19.34 34.15
C ASP A 257 -15.52 18.84 32.73
N PHE A 258 -15.43 19.72 31.72
CA PHE A 258 -15.53 19.30 30.32
C PHE A 258 -14.50 18.26 29.94
N ILE A 259 -13.23 18.45 30.34
CA ILE A 259 -12.15 17.49 30.03
C ILE A 259 -12.44 16.13 30.65
N ARG A 260 -12.90 16.12 31.91
CA ARG A 260 -13.16 14.88 32.65
C ARG A 260 -14.37 14.11 32.11
N GLU A 261 -15.40 14.81 31.66
CA GLU A 261 -16.72 14.19 31.40
C GLU A 261 -17.09 14.03 29.93
N LYS A 262 -16.62 14.91 29.04
CA LYS A 262 -17.02 14.91 27.61
C LYS A 262 -15.87 14.96 26.62
N CYS A 263 -14.80 15.68 26.96
CA CYS A 263 -13.77 16.09 26.01
C CYS A 263 -12.35 15.78 26.53
N PRO A 264 -11.95 14.50 26.62
CA PRO A 264 -10.69 14.10 27.24
C PRO A 264 -9.46 14.74 26.59
N LYS A 265 -9.53 15.03 25.29
CA LYS A 265 -8.51 15.75 24.53
C LYS A 265 -9.14 17.03 23.93
N PRO A 266 -8.94 18.21 24.54
CA PRO A 266 -9.32 19.47 23.91
C PRO A 266 -8.37 19.79 22.77
N MET A 267 -8.91 20.32 21.67
CA MET A 267 -8.12 20.61 20.46
C MET A 267 -7.00 21.61 20.75
N TYR A 268 -5.80 21.33 20.23
CA TYR A 268 -4.62 22.19 20.39
C TYR A 268 -3.76 22.20 19.12
N HIS A 269 -3.22 23.37 18.74
CA HIS A 269 -2.24 23.46 17.66
C HIS A 269 -1.31 24.66 17.81
N SER A 270 -0.07 24.48 17.37
CA SER A 270 0.89 25.56 17.14
C SER A 270 0.46 26.62 16.11
N GLU A 271 -0.43 26.28 15.17
CA GLU A 271 -0.88 27.16 14.08
C GLU A 271 -2.27 27.73 14.38
N TYR A 272 -2.29 28.84 15.11
CA TYR A 272 -3.52 29.46 15.61
C TYR A 272 -4.52 29.81 14.50
N GLU A 273 -4.05 30.33 13.36
CA GLU A 273 -4.92 30.79 12.29
C GLU A 273 -5.68 29.65 11.60
N LEU A 274 -4.99 28.56 11.28
CA LEU A 274 -5.61 27.36 10.68
C LEU A 274 -6.59 26.70 11.67
N THR A 275 -6.24 26.67 12.95
CA THR A 275 -7.11 26.11 14.00
C THR A 275 -8.40 26.90 14.17
N ARG A 276 -8.31 28.24 14.15
CA ARG A 276 -9.49 29.11 14.18
C ARG A 276 -10.36 28.96 12.95
N PHE A 277 -9.74 28.80 11.78
CA PHE A 277 -10.46 28.52 10.52
C PHE A 277 -11.23 27.19 10.61
N ILE A 278 -10.58 26.12 11.08
CA ILE A 278 -11.21 24.81 11.28
C ILE A 278 -12.37 24.89 12.27
N PHE A 279 -12.19 25.59 13.40
CA PHE A 279 -13.27 25.78 14.37
C PHE A 279 -14.48 26.46 13.72
N LYS A 280 -14.25 27.57 13.02
CA LYS A 280 -15.32 28.33 12.35
C LYS A 280 -16.09 27.45 11.34
N LYS A 281 -15.40 26.51 10.68
CA LYS A 281 -16.01 25.55 9.76
C LYS A 281 -16.87 24.51 10.49
N ILE A 282 -16.37 23.89 11.56
CA ILE A 282 -17.14 22.91 12.35
C ILE A 282 -18.38 23.58 12.97
N SER A 283 -18.23 24.81 13.41
CA SER A 283 -19.28 25.55 14.11
C SER A 283 -20.41 25.96 13.16
N GLU A 284 -20.11 26.28 11.90
CA GLU A 284 -21.09 26.45 10.82
C GLU A 284 -21.87 25.15 10.54
N ILE A 285 -21.16 24.02 10.37
CA ILE A 285 -21.77 22.69 10.18
C ILE A 285 -22.70 22.35 11.36
N SER A 286 -22.24 22.66 12.58
CA SER A 286 -22.95 22.44 13.84
C SER A 286 -24.06 23.45 14.13
N ARG A 287 -24.27 24.44 13.23
CA ARG A 287 -25.24 25.54 13.33
C ARG A 287 -25.20 26.30 14.66
N LEU A 288 -23.99 26.60 15.13
CA LEU A 288 -23.79 27.37 16.35
C LEU A 288 -24.03 28.87 16.12
N PRO A 289 -24.70 29.58 17.05
CA PRO A 289 -24.81 31.05 16.99
C PRO A 289 -23.46 31.78 17.17
N ASP A 290 -23.30 32.93 16.52
CA ASP A 290 -22.07 33.75 16.52
C ASP A 290 -21.62 34.24 17.91
N ASP A 291 -22.55 34.38 18.84
CA ASP A 291 -22.33 34.89 20.20
C ASP A 291 -21.96 33.79 21.21
N VAL A 292 -22.04 32.52 20.83
CA VAL A 292 -21.69 31.39 21.71
C VAL A 292 -20.17 31.23 21.79
N TRP A 293 -19.67 31.13 23.02
CA TRP A 293 -18.26 30.87 23.34
C TRP A 293 -18.08 29.42 23.79
N CYS A 294 -17.10 28.74 23.21
CA CYS A 294 -16.68 27.40 23.60
C CYS A 294 -15.28 27.44 24.23
N TRP A 295 -15.03 26.49 25.12
CA TRP A 295 -13.69 26.22 25.63
C TRP A 295 -12.76 25.71 24.53
N PHE A 296 -11.50 26.11 24.62
CA PHE A 296 -10.40 25.73 23.73
C PHE A 296 -9.11 25.59 24.55
N LYS A 297 -8.21 24.68 24.18
CA LYS A 297 -6.93 24.51 24.89
C LYS A 297 -6.04 25.72 24.64
N ALA A 298 -5.85 26.56 25.66
CA ALA A 298 -4.95 27.70 25.56
C ALA A 298 -3.49 27.23 25.37
N PHE A 299 -2.76 28.00 24.56
CA PHE A 299 -1.32 28.08 24.31
C PHE A 299 -0.41 27.29 25.25
N ASP A 300 0.65 26.67 24.71
CA ASP A 300 1.65 25.88 25.45
C ASP A 300 2.02 26.52 26.81
N GLU A 301 1.82 25.77 27.89
CA GLU A 301 2.14 26.21 29.27
C GLU A 301 3.62 26.64 29.42
N SER A 302 4.47 26.25 28.46
CA SER A 302 5.89 26.58 28.37
C SER A 302 6.20 28.06 28.09
N HIS A 303 5.31 28.82 27.44
CA HIS A 303 5.59 30.22 27.06
C HIS A 303 5.44 31.22 28.21
N PHE A 304 4.78 30.84 29.30
CA PHE A 304 4.61 31.71 30.48
C PHE A 304 5.76 31.61 31.49
N LEU A 305 6.68 30.65 31.32
CA LEU A 305 7.74 30.33 32.29
C LEU A 305 9.11 30.97 31.99
N ASN A 306 9.32 31.55 30.81
CA ASN A 306 10.63 32.13 30.46
C ASN A 306 10.74 33.61 30.84
N LYS A 307 10.78 33.87 32.15
CA LYS A 307 11.56 35.00 32.69
C LYS A 307 12.74 34.45 33.49
N PRO A 308 13.97 34.47 32.95
CA PRO A 308 15.15 34.25 33.77
C PRO A 308 15.43 35.56 34.54
N GLY A 309 15.40 35.51 35.87
CA GLY A 309 16.01 36.56 36.67
C GLY A 309 15.36 36.82 38.02
N LYS A 310 15.79 36.07 39.04
CA LYS A 310 16.63 36.56 40.15
C LYS A 310 16.74 35.46 41.20
N GLU A 311 17.97 35.05 41.49
CA GLU A 311 18.30 34.33 42.71
C GLU A 311 17.72 35.11 43.91
N TYR A 312 16.79 34.50 44.62
CA TYR A 312 16.47 34.88 45.99
C TYR A 312 16.85 33.71 46.89
N GLU A 313 17.81 33.97 47.77
CA GLU A 313 18.25 33.04 48.79
C GLU A 313 17.08 32.64 49.70
N ARG A 314 16.86 31.32 49.76
CA ARG A 314 16.55 30.50 50.95
C ARG A 314 15.78 31.21 52.10
N GLY A 315 14.45 31.04 52.11
CA GLY A 315 13.62 31.40 53.27
C GLY A 315 12.15 30.94 53.18
N GLY A 316 11.88 29.71 53.64
CA GLY A 316 10.62 29.17 54.17
C GLY A 316 9.24 29.64 53.64
N GLY A 317 8.59 28.78 52.85
CA GLY A 317 7.14 28.76 52.65
C GLY A 317 6.77 28.07 51.32
N PRO A 318 5.84 27.10 51.25
CA PRO A 318 5.39 26.56 49.97
C PRO A 318 4.47 27.60 49.31
N LEU A 319 5.01 28.37 48.38
CA LEU A 319 4.20 29.17 47.46
C LEU A 319 3.75 28.24 46.33
N SER A 320 2.48 27.85 46.40
CA SER A 320 1.73 27.10 45.41
C SER A 320 1.53 27.92 44.13
N ILE A 321 1.98 27.38 42.99
CA ILE A 321 1.32 27.33 41.68
C ILE A 321 0.19 28.38 41.49
N GLU A 322 0.51 29.57 40.95
CA GLU A 322 -0.45 30.53 40.37
C GLU A 322 -0.61 30.31 38.84
N GLU A 323 -0.43 29.08 38.36
CA GLU A 323 -0.29 28.75 36.93
C GLU A 323 -1.58 28.26 36.22
N SER A 324 -2.80 28.53 36.72
CA SER A 324 -4.03 27.93 36.11
C SER A 324 -5.29 28.82 36.05
N LEU A 325 -5.16 30.14 36.19
CA LEU A 325 -6.34 30.99 36.35
C LEU A 325 -7.12 31.28 35.06
N PHE A 326 -6.55 31.13 33.87
CA PHE A 326 -7.21 31.47 32.61
C PHE A 326 -7.31 30.27 31.66
N GLY A 327 -8.51 30.04 31.11
CA GLY A 327 -8.77 29.11 30.01
C GLY A 327 -8.97 29.84 28.69
N GLY A 328 -8.60 29.17 27.59
CA GLY A 328 -8.80 29.67 26.23
C GLY A 328 -10.25 29.54 25.80
N ILE A 329 -10.77 30.57 25.12
CA ILE A 329 -12.14 30.57 24.60
C ILE A 329 -12.16 31.01 23.14
N ILE A 330 -13.07 30.44 22.37
CA ILE A 330 -13.31 30.78 20.98
C ILE A 330 -14.81 30.92 20.72
N ASN A 331 -15.21 31.94 19.96
CA ASN A 331 -16.60 32.08 19.50
C ASN A 331 -16.75 31.66 18.04
N ASN A 332 -17.99 31.44 17.60
CA ASN A 332 -18.32 30.97 16.24
C ASN A 332 -17.88 31.94 15.11
N ALA A 333 -17.63 33.21 15.42
CA ALA A 333 -17.03 34.15 14.48
C ALA A 333 -15.51 33.96 14.27
N GLY A 334 -14.86 33.10 15.06
CA GLY A 334 -13.42 32.84 15.04
C GLY A 334 -12.60 33.77 15.96
N VAL A 335 -13.25 34.50 16.87
CA VAL A 335 -12.60 35.40 17.84
C VAL A 335 -12.06 34.58 19.00
N LEU A 336 -10.80 34.81 19.37
CA LEU A 336 -10.19 34.18 20.53
C LEU A 336 -10.22 35.12 21.74
N GLY A 337 -10.32 34.53 22.92
CA GLY A 337 -10.22 35.22 24.19
C GLY A 337 -9.60 34.36 25.28
N LEU A 338 -9.28 35.02 26.39
CA LEU A 338 -8.88 34.37 27.65
C LEU A 338 -9.88 34.78 28.74
N ILE A 339 -10.43 33.80 29.45
CA ILE A 339 -11.34 34.02 30.59
C ILE A 339 -10.92 33.14 31.77
N ASN A 340 -11.40 33.44 32.97
CA ASN A 340 -11.07 32.63 34.14
C ASN A 340 -11.50 31.16 33.94
N SER A 341 -10.60 30.19 34.18
CA SER A 341 -10.83 28.75 34.02
C SER A 341 -11.97 28.21 34.89
N SER A 342 -12.31 28.92 35.98
CA SER A 342 -13.46 28.63 36.85
C SER A 342 -14.81 29.12 36.29
N SER A 343 -14.81 29.83 35.16
CA SER A 343 -16.05 30.22 34.46
C SER A 343 -16.75 28.98 33.91
N VAL A 344 -18.00 29.13 33.46
CA VAL A 344 -18.75 28.04 32.82
C VAL A 344 -19.14 28.40 31.41
N LEU A 345 -18.98 27.47 30.46
CA LEU A 345 -19.38 27.62 29.05
C LEU A 345 -20.22 26.43 28.61
N PRO A 346 -21.02 26.56 27.53
CA PRO A 346 -21.91 25.50 27.05
C PRO A 346 -21.25 24.46 26.13
N CYS A 347 -20.01 24.66 25.70
CA CYS A 347 -19.34 23.79 24.74
C CYS A 347 -17.81 23.78 24.88
N MET A 348 -17.18 22.76 24.31
CA MET A 348 -15.73 22.65 24.16
C MET A 348 -15.37 22.08 22.79
N LEU A 349 -14.27 22.57 22.21
CA LEU A 349 -13.69 22.03 20.99
C LEU A 349 -12.77 20.84 21.30
N CYS A 350 -13.04 19.70 20.70
CA CYS A 350 -12.41 18.42 21.04
C CYS A 350 -11.72 17.80 19.84
N GLU A 351 -10.70 17.00 20.12
CA GLU A 351 -10.07 16.11 19.15
C GLU A 351 -10.17 14.66 19.61
N MET A 352 -10.28 13.74 18.66
CA MET A 352 -10.39 12.30 18.89
C MET A 352 -9.57 11.56 17.86
N GLU A 353 -8.83 10.53 18.29
CA GLU A 353 -8.08 9.65 17.38
C GLU A 353 -8.93 8.42 17.06
N VAL A 354 -9.09 8.13 15.77
CA VAL A 354 -9.74 6.92 15.27
C VAL A 354 -8.68 5.84 15.09
N ILE A 355 -8.93 4.65 15.66
CA ILE A 355 -8.07 3.48 15.48
C ILE A 355 -8.61 2.69 14.29
N TYR A 356 -7.82 2.62 13.23
CA TYR A 356 -8.15 1.88 12.03
C TYR A 356 -7.61 0.46 12.09
N GLY A 357 -8.35 -0.48 11.50
CA GLY A 357 -7.82 -1.81 11.24
C GLY A 357 -6.64 -1.75 10.27
N LYS A 358 -5.74 -2.73 10.37
CA LYS A 358 -4.59 -2.81 9.46
C LYS A 358 -5.09 -3.18 8.06
N THR A 359 -5.05 -2.22 7.14
CA THR A 359 -5.47 -2.44 5.75
C THR A 359 -4.55 -3.43 5.05
N GLU A 360 -5.14 -4.41 4.38
CA GLU A 360 -4.43 -5.43 3.60
C GLU A 360 -5.09 -5.62 2.24
N LEU A 361 -4.26 -5.75 1.19
CA LEU A 361 -4.69 -5.92 -0.19
C LEU A 361 -4.30 -7.32 -0.67
N MET A 362 -5.26 -8.05 -1.25
CA MET A 362 -5.04 -9.39 -1.78
C MET A 362 -5.54 -9.49 -3.22
N PHE A 363 -4.77 -10.14 -4.08
CA PHE A 363 -5.04 -10.26 -5.49
C PHE A 363 -5.12 -11.72 -5.92
N GLU A 364 -6.14 -12.05 -6.72
CA GLU A 364 -6.38 -13.40 -7.21
C GLU A 364 -6.83 -13.37 -8.68
N TYR A 365 -6.21 -14.18 -9.53
CA TYR A 365 -6.64 -14.37 -10.92
C TYR A 365 -7.45 -15.65 -11.05
N ASN A 366 -8.70 -15.54 -11.48
CA ASN A 366 -9.54 -16.70 -11.78
C ASN A 366 -9.43 -17.04 -13.27
N GLU A 367 -8.79 -18.17 -13.58
CA GLU A 367 -8.51 -18.59 -14.97
C GLU A 367 -9.78 -18.93 -15.76
N VAL A 368 -10.79 -19.51 -15.10
CA VAL A 368 -12.06 -19.92 -15.72
C VAL A 368 -12.88 -18.70 -16.12
N GLN A 369 -13.01 -17.73 -15.22
CA GLN A 369 -13.76 -16.49 -15.43
C GLN A 369 -12.95 -15.44 -16.20
N LYS A 370 -11.63 -15.61 -16.30
CA LYS A 370 -10.68 -14.67 -16.91
C LYS A 370 -10.81 -13.27 -16.31
N ARG A 371 -10.81 -13.21 -14.98
CA ARG A 371 -10.97 -11.98 -14.20
C ARG A 371 -10.03 -11.98 -13.03
N ILE A 372 -9.62 -10.79 -12.60
CA ILE A 372 -8.85 -10.60 -11.38
C ILE A 372 -9.79 -10.06 -10.29
N PHE A 373 -9.68 -10.62 -9.10
CA PHE A 373 -10.38 -10.15 -7.90
C PHE A 373 -9.41 -9.46 -6.96
N LEU A 374 -9.72 -8.21 -6.62
CA LEU A 374 -9.03 -7.45 -5.58
C LEU A 374 -9.85 -7.51 -4.29
N THR A 375 -9.32 -8.15 -3.26
CA THR A 375 -9.90 -8.11 -1.92
C THR A 375 -9.18 -7.08 -1.06
N VAL A 376 -9.95 -6.19 -0.44
CA VAL A 376 -9.48 -5.13 0.46
C VAL A 376 -10.05 -5.39 1.85
N TYR A 377 -9.17 -5.71 2.80
CA TYR A 377 -9.50 -5.80 4.22
C TYR A 377 -9.29 -4.45 4.88
N TYR A 378 -10.21 -4.04 5.76
CA TYR A 378 -10.19 -2.73 6.45
C TYR A 378 -9.98 -1.54 5.49
N PRO A 379 -10.84 -1.36 4.47
CA PRO A 379 -10.80 -0.24 3.53
C PRO A 379 -10.96 1.14 4.21
N SER A 380 -11.47 1.21 5.45
CA SER A 380 -11.48 2.45 6.24
C SER A 380 -10.09 3.02 6.51
N GLY A 381 -9.06 2.18 6.57
CA GLY A 381 -7.67 2.62 6.76
C GLY A 381 -7.01 3.18 5.51
N LEU A 382 -7.68 3.15 4.35
CA LEU A 382 -7.18 3.74 3.10
C LEU A 382 -7.39 5.25 3.08
N TRP A 383 -6.37 5.96 2.63
CA TRP A 383 -6.49 7.36 2.26
C TRP A 383 -7.29 7.48 0.96
N LYS A 384 -8.24 8.41 0.95
CA LYS A 384 -9.16 8.61 -0.18
C LYS A 384 -9.24 10.08 -0.55
N TYR A 385 -9.27 10.34 -1.85
CA TYR A 385 -9.37 11.68 -2.39
C TYR A 385 -10.74 12.32 -2.15
N ASP A 386 -11.81 11.56 -2.28
CA ASP A 386 -13.17 11.98 -1.99
C ASP A 386 -14.03 10.75 -1.64
N SER A 387 -15.32 10.93 -1.41
CA SER A 387 -16.23 9.83 -1.05
C SER A 387 -16.37 8.76 -2.14
N ASN A 388 -16.03 9.08 -3.39
CA ASN A 388 -16.11 8.17 -4.53
C ASN A 388 -14.76 7.51 -4.83
N ASP A 389 -13.66 8.05 -4.32
CA ASP A 389 -12.35 7.44 -4.44
C ASP A 389 -12.26 6.13 -3.63
N LYS A 390 -11.72 5.11 -4.27
CA LYS A 390 -11.48 3.78 -3.68
C LYS A 390 -10.25 3.80 -2.78
N GLY A 391 -9.33 4.75 -2.97
CA GLY A 391 -8.06 4.85 -2.26
C GLY A 391 -6.99 3.88 -2.77
N ILE A 392 -7.23 3.26 -3.93
CA ILE A 392 -6.36 2.25 -4.54
C ILE A 392 -6.30 2.53 -6.05
N GLN A 393 -5.10 2.42 -6.61
CA GLN A 393 -4.87 2.41 -8.04
C GLN A 393 -4.26 1.07 -8.47
N CYS A 394 -4.74 0.51 -9.57
CA CYS A 394 -4.21 -0.72 -10.13
C CYS A 394 -3.36 -0.43 -11.36
N PHE A 395 -2.40 -1.33 -11.62
CA PHE A 395 -1.37 -1.17 -12.63
C PHE A 395 -1.21 -2.44 -13.45
N SER A 396 -0.81 -2.27 -14.71
CA SER A 396 -0.38 -3.36 -15.57
C SER A 396 0.74 -2.95 -16.51
N ASP A 397 1.58 -3.91 -16.87
CA ASP A 397 2.63 -3.78 -17.90
C ASP A 397 2.19 -4.26 -19.29
N ALA A 398 0.90 -4.57 -19.48
CA ALA A 398 0.30 -5.06 -20.73
C ALA A 398 0.55 -4.19 -21.99
N LYS A 399 1.00 -2.95 -21.81
CA LYS A 399 1.30 -1.98 -22.87
C LYS A 399 2.77 -1.53 -22.85
N GLY A 400 3.68 -2.32 -22.26
CA GLY A 400 5.11 -2.03 -22.16
C GLY A 400 5.45 -1.40 -20.83
N PHE A 401 5.61 -0.07 -20.80
CA PHE A 401 5.74 0.64 -19.54
C PHE A 401 4.49 0.46 -18.68
N VAL A 402 4.71 0.49 -17.36
CA VAL A 402 3.65 0.45 -16.35
C VAL A 402 2.58 1.49 -16.65
N LYS A 403 1.33 1.04 -16.73
CA LYS A 403 0.17 1.91 -16.88
C LYS A 403 -0.86 1.62 -15.81
N VAL A 404 -1.53 2.68 -15.41
CA VAL A 404 -2.74 2.60 -14.60
C VAL A 404 -3.83 1.85 -15.37
N VAL A 405 -4.51 0.93 -14.68
CA VAL A 405 -5.69 0.22 -15.17
C VAL A 405 -6.88 0.53 -14.27
N ASP A 406 -8.06 0.60 -14.88
CA ASP A 406 -9.28 0.94 -14.18
C ASP A 406 -9.74 -0.19 -13.25
N VAL A 407 -10.16 0.21 -12.06
CA VAL A 407 -10.84 -0.65 -11.09
C VAL A 407 -12.33 -0.45 -11.29
N ASN A 408 -13.14 -1.51 -11.30
CA ASN A 408 -14.58 -1.33 -11.46
C ASN A 408 -15.16 -0.48 -10.31
N ASP A 409 -16.05 0.47 -10.63
CA ASP A 409 -16.59 1.44 -9.66
C ASP A 409 -17.51 0.79 -8.64
N ILE A 410 -18.15 -0.30 -9.03
CA ILE A 410 -19.09 -1.03 -8.18
C ILE A 410 -18.37 -2.24 -7.58
N PRO A 411 -18.30 -2.37 -6.25
CA PRO A 411 -17.73 -3.55 -5.62
C PRO A 411 -18.59 -4.78 -5.95
N PHE A 412 -17.92 -5.89 -6.21
CA PHE A 412 -18.57 -7.18 -6.40
C PHE A 412 -19.20 -7.69 -5.09
N ILE A 413 -18.50 -7.49 -3.96
CA ILE A 413 -18.96 -7.84 -2.61
C ILE A 413 -18.55 -6.72 -1.63
N GLU A 414 -19.45 -6.28 -0.76
CA GLU A 414 -19.15 -5.39 0.37
C GLU A 414 -19.76 -5.99 1.65
N ILE A 415 -18.91 -6.23 2.66
CA ILE A 415 -19.31 -6.77 3.97
C ILE A 415 -18.88 -5.80 5.05
N LYS A 416 -19.86 -5.35 5.85
CA LYS A 416 -19.66 -4.59 7.09
C LYS A 416 -20.32 -5.36 8.23
N SER A 417 -19.54 -6.19 8.93
CA SER A 417 -20.07 -6.94 10.07
C SER A 417 -19.85 -6.14 11.35
N VAL A 418 -20.94 -5.68 11.96
CA VAL A 418 -20.92 -5.16 13.33
C VAL A 418 -21.12 -6.35 14.26
N LEU A 419 -20.04 -6.85 14.86
CA LEU A 419 -20.13 -7.79 15.98
C LEU A 419 -20.78 -7.04 17.16
N LYS A 420 -22.10 -7.19 17.30
CA LYS A 420 -22.81 -6.77 18.52
C LYS A 420 -22.50 -7.78 19.62
N GLU A 421 -21.58 -7.42 20.51
CA GLU A 421 -21.64 -7.52 21.97
C GLU A 421 -20.24 -7.66 22.62
N GLU A 422 -19.96 -6.71 23.51
CA GLU A 422 -19.09 -6.75 24.71
C GLU A 422 -17.61 -7.17 24.65
N ILE A 423 -17.00 -7.42 23.49
CA ILE A 423 -15.53 -7.50 23.40
C ILE A 423 -15.03 -6.61 22.27
N ASP A 424 -14.05 -5.77 22.61
CA ASP A 424 -13.35 -4.72 21.84
C ASP A 424 -12.58 -5.25 20.61
N LEU A 425 -13.23 -6.08 19.78
CA LEU A 425 -12.71 -6.60 18.52
C LEU A 425 -13.43 -5.86 17.40
N GLY A 426 -12.68 -4.98 16.73
CA GLY A 426 -13.16 -4.03 15.73
C GLY A 426 -14.03 -4.64 14.62
N GLN A 427 -14.82 -3.78 13.98
CA GLN A 427 -15.64 -4.14 12.82
C GLN A 427 -14.77 -4.76 11.73
N ILE A 428 -15.12 -5.97 11.27
CA ILE A 428 -14.47 -6.57 10.10
C ILE A 428 -15.11 -5.96 8.86
N GLU A 429 -14.29 -5.23 8.12
CA GLU A 429 -14.65 -4.63 6.84
C GLU A 429 -13.93 -5.37 5.71
N LYS A 430 -14.69 -5.78 4.70
CA LYS A 430 -14.16 -6.45 3.51
C LYS A 430 -14.88 -5.93 2.27
N ILE A 431 -14.11 -5.50 1.26
CA ILE A 431 -14.62 -5.12 -0.06
C ILE A 431 -13.88 -5.91 -1.13
N VAL A 432 -14.61 -6.41 -2.13
CA VAL A 432 -14.03 -7.12 -3.29
C VAL A 432 -14.37 -6.37 -4.56
N TYR A 433 -13.35 -6.02 -5.35
CA TYR A 433 -13.47 -5.42 -6.67
C TYR A 433 -13.09 -6.41 -7.77
N ILE A 434 -13.66 -6.22 -8.97
CA ILE A 434 -13.24 -6.91 -10.18
C ILE A 434 -12.32 -5.98 -10.96
N ILE A 435 -11.18 -6.49 -11.40
CA ILE A 435 -10.28 -5.81 -12.32
C ILE A 435 -10.39 -6.46 -13.69
N ASP A 436 -10.77 -5.66 -14.67
CA ASP A 436 -10.87 -6.12 -16.06
C ASP A 436 -9.48 -6.21 -16.70
N LEU A 437 -9.27 -7.28 -17.46
CA LEU A 437 -8.01 -7.50 -18.16
C LEU A 437 -7.91 -6.56 -19.36
N VAL A 438 -6.82 -5.80 -19.43
CA VAL A 438 -6.60 -4.79 -20.49
C VAL A 438 -5.91 -5.37 -21.73
N THR A 439 -5.63 -6.66 -21.73
CA THR A 439 -5.02 -7.43 -22.80
C THR A 439 -5.52 -8.87 -22.74
N ASP A 440 -5.54 -9.54 -23.89
CA ASP A 440 -5.86 -10.96 -24.00
C ASP A 440 -4.62 -11.88 -23.90
N SER A 441 -3.42 -11.29 -23.91
CA SER A 441 -2.13 -11.95 -23.77
C SER A 441 -1.60 -11.81 -22.35
N SER A 442 -0.57 -12.59 -21.97
CA SER A 442 0.05 -12.49 -20.65
C SER A 442 0.48 -11.07 -20.30
N ALA A 443 0.23 -10.66 -19.06
CA ALA A 443 0.72 -9.41 -18.46
C ALA A 443 0.71 -9.49 -16.93
N GLN A 444 1.54 -8.67 -16.29
CA GLN A 444 1.51 -8.47 -14.85
C GLN A 444 0.45 -7.47 -14.43
N TYR A 445 -0.12 -7.71 -13.25
CA TYR A 445 -1.07 -6.83 -12.59
C TYR A 445 -0.73 -6.72 -11.10
N TRP A 446 -0.86 -5.51 -10.54
CA TRP A 446 -0.77 -5.23 -9.10
C TRP A 446 -1.59 -3.98 -8.77
N CYS A 447 -1.97 -3.80 -7.50
CA CYS A 447 -2.56 -2.55 -7.04
C CYS A 447 -1.74 -1.96 -5.91
N GLU A 448 -1.78 -0.63 -5.82
CA GLU A 448 -1.10 0.16 -4.82
C GLU A 448 -2.10 1.13 -4.20
N GLY A 449 -1.88 1.45 -2.93
CA GLY A 449 -2.69 2.39 -2.19
C GLY A 449 -1.87 3.06 -1.10
N HIS A 450 -2.49 4.02 -0.45
CA HIS A 450 -1.91 4.71 0.69
C HIS A 450 -2.87 4.56 1.86
N THR A 451 -2.34 4.29 3.05
CA THR A 451 -3.16 4.39 4.25
C THR A 451 -3.35 5.87 4.61
N ILE A 452 -4.26 6.17 5.53
CA ILE A 452 -4.50 7.53 6.06
C ILE A 452 -3.21 8.26 6.47
N ASN A 453 -2.23 7.54 7.05
CA ASN A 453 -0.95 8.12 7.48
C ASN A 453 0.07 8.24 6.33
N PHE A 454 -0.39 8.03 5.09
CA PHE A 454 0.38 8.02 3.86
C PHE A 454 1.43 6.89 3.76
N SER A 455 1.28 5.80 4.53
CA SER A 455 2.12 4.62 4.32
C SER A 455 1.69 3.89 3.05
N PHE A 456 2.66 3.59 2.21
CA PHE A 456 2.47 2.82 0.99
C PHE A 456 2.09 1.37 1.28
N ILE A 457 1.07 0.87 0.60
CA ILE A 457 0.66 -0.54 0.59
C ILE A 457 0.48 -1.01 -0.84
N ALA A 458 0.79 -2.28 -1.11
CA ALA A 458 0.65 -2.87 -2.44
C ALA A 458 0.31 -4.36 -2.35
N THR A 459 -0.35 -4.87 -3.39
CA THR A 459 -0.52 -6.31 -3.59
C THR A 459 0.80 -6.92 -4.07
N GLU A 460 0.92 -8.25 -3.97
CA GLU A 460 1.88 -8.96 -4.81
C GLU A 460 1.53 -8.80 -6.29
N LYS A 461 2.54 -8.97 -7.16
CA LYS A 461 2.35 -8.93 -8.60
C LYS A 461 1.93 -10.30 -9.10
N ILE A 462 0.79 -10.37 -9.77
CA ILE A 462 0.29 -11.60 -10.39
C ILE A 462 0.40 -11.51 -11.91
N VAL A 463 0.56 -12.66 -12.58
CA VAL A 463 0.54 -12.74 -14.05
C VAL A 463 -0.81 -13.30 -14.47
N ALA A 464 -1.55 -12.58 -15.30
CA ALA A 464 -2.78 -13.08 -15.90
C ALA A 464 -2.55 -13.42 -17.36
N ASN A 465 -2.93 -14.62 -17.79
CA ASN A 465 -2.81 -15.09 -19.17
C ASN A 465 -4.17 -15.58 -19.71
N PRO A 466 -4.99 -14.70 -20.32
CA PRO A 466 -6.35 -15.04 -20.78
C PRO A 466 -6.40 -16.02 -21.95
N LYS A 467 -5.35 -16.03 -22.78
CA LYS A 467 -5.21 -16.92 -23.93
C LYS A 467 -4.51 -18.23 -23.60
N GLY A 468 -4.06 -18.39 -22.35
CA GLY A 468 -3.30 -19.55 -21.90
C GLY A 468 -2.14 -19.82 -22.86
N ASN A 469 -2.06 -21.05 -23.33
CA ASN A 469 -0.85 -21.55 -23.98
C ASN A 469 -0.79 -21.24 -25.48
N LYS A 470 -1.82 -20.55 -26.01
CA LYS A 470 -1.87 -20.15 -27.42
C LYS A 470 -0.89 -19.03 -27.75
N VAL A 471 -0.68 -18.11 -26.82
CA VAL A 471 0.25 -16.99 -26.97
C VAL A 471 1.22 -17.02 -25.82
N HIS A 472 2.50 -17.15 -26.13
CA HIS A 472 3.57 -17.13 -25.14
C HIS A 472 4.35 -15.84 -25.19
N VAL A 473 4.86 -15.41 -24.03
CA VAL A 473 5.68 -14.20 -23.91
C VAL A 473 7.13 -14.59 -23.66
N PHE A 474 8.02 -14.07 -24.52
CA PHE A 474 9.46 -14.21 -24.37
C PHE A 474 10.10 -12.84 -24.08
N ALA A 475 11.01 -12.80 -23.12
CA ALA A 475 11.84 -11.64 -22.83
C ALA A 475 13.08 -11.67 -23.73
N LEU A 476 13.18 -10.69 -24.63
CA LEU A 476 14.30 -10.47 -25.53
C LEU A 476 15.12 -9.27 -25.02
N VAL A 477 16.42 -9.47 -24.81
CA VAL A 477 17.37 -8.40 -24.53
C VAL A 477 18.23 -8.17 -25.76
N ILE A 478 18.23 -6.93 -26.24
CA ILE A 478 19.09 -6.48 -27.35
C ILE A 478 19.95 -5.30 -26.91
N LYS A 479 21.12 -5.19 -27.54
CA LYS A 479 21.97 -4.02 -27.46
C LYS A 479 21.85 -3.23 -28.77
N HIS A 480 21.44 -1.97 -28.67
CA HIS A 480 21.26 -1.05 -29.78
C HIS A 480 22.31 0.06 -29.69
N TYR A 481 23.05 0.30 -30.78
CA TYR A 481 24.04 1.37 -30.85
C TYR A 481 23.35 2.67 -31.26
N VAL A 482 23.56 3.73 -30.49
CA VAL A 482 22.88 5.02 -30.66
C VAL A 482 23.92 6.12 -30.78
N LEU A 483 23.75 7.05 -31.72
CA LEU A 483 24.60 8.24 -31.79
C LEU A 483 24.16 9.23 -30.71
N PRO A 484 25.06 10.02 -30.10
CA PRO A 484 24.71 10.95 -29.02
C PRO A 484 23.55 11.90 -29.35
N ASP A 485 23.42 12.31 -30.62
CA ASP A 485 22.37 13.21 -31.10
C ASP A 485 21.00 12.51 -31.23
N ASP A 486 20.97 11.18 -31.40
CA ASP A 486 19.74 10.38 -31.52
C ASP A 486 19.10 10.04 -30.15
N ILE A 487 19.80 10.33 -29.05
CA ILE A 487 19.31 10.04 -27.69
C ILE A 487 18.24 11.06 -27.26
N GLU A 488 18.20 12.25 -27.88
CA GLU A 488 17.20 13.28 -27.58
C GLU A 488 15.80 12.99 -28.15
N ASP A 489 15.68 12.15 -29.18
CA ASP A 489 14.41 11.82 -29.84
C ASP A 489 13.94 10.38 -29.59
N LEU A 490 12.87 10.24 -28.81
CA LEU A 490 12.22 8.95 -28.50
C LEU A 490 11.61 8.27 -29.75
N ASP A 491 11.38 9.02 -30.83
CA ASP A 491 10.76 8.54 -32.07
C ASP A 491 11.55 7.37 -32.71
N ASN A 492 12.85 7.28 -32.45
CA ASN A 492 13.74 6.23 -32.96
C ASN A 492 13.42 4.82 -32.38
N LEU A 493 12.73 4.74 -31.22
CA LEU A 493 12.34 3.47 -30.61
C LEU A 493 11.12 2.82 -31.30
N THR A 494 10.26 3.61 -31.95
CA THR A 494 9.08 3.08 -32.65
C THR A 494 9.49 2.23 -33.86
N ASP A 495 10.50 2.69 -34.60
CA ASP A 495 11.07 1.96 -35.72
C ASP A 495 11.75 0.67 -35.27
N LEU A 496 12.47 0.71 -34.14
CA LEU A 496 13.06 -0.48 -33.53
C LEU A 496 12.00 -1.52 -33.17
N ILE A 497 10.91 -1.12 -32.51
CA ILE A 497 9.80 -2.02 -32.14
C ILE A 497 9.18 -2.63 -33.40
N THR A 498 8.96 -1.82 -34.44
CA THR A 498 8.40 -2.27 -35.72
C THR A 498 9.31 -3.28 -36.42
N ASN A 499 10.62 -3.01 -36.47
CA ASN A 499 11.61 -3.92 -37.05
C ASN A 499 11.66 -5.26 -36.31
N VAL A 500 11.74 -5.24 -34.97
CA VAL A 500 11.76 -6.45 -34.16
C VAL A 500 10.46 -7.25 -34.34
N THR A 501 9.31 -6.59 -34.40
CA THR A 501 8.01 -7.24 -34.67
C THR A 501 8.05 -8.01 -35.98
N ASN A 502 8.56 -7.39 -37.05
CA ASN A 502 8.66 -8.01 -38.37
C ASN A 502 9.66 -9.18 -38.41
N ILE A 503 10.84 -9.03 -37.79
CA ILE A 503 11.89 -10.07 -37.75
C ILE A 503 11.37 -11.36 -37.11
N PHE A 504 10.68 -11.24 -35.98
CA PHE A 504 10.18 -12.40 -35.25
C PHE A 504 8.80 -12.85 -35.72
N SER A 505 8.12 -12.06 -36.55
CA SER A 505 6.72 -12.27 -36.91
C SER A 505 5.84 -12.37 -35.65
N ALA A 506 6.16 -11.54 -34.66
CA ALA A 506 5.46 -11.53 -33.38
C ALA A 506 4.11 -10.83 -33.52
N ASN A 507 3.11 -11.27 -32.75
CA ASN A 507 1.80 -10.61 -32.69
C ASN A 507 1.91 -9.21 -32.11
N LYS A 508 2.82 -9.05 -31.15
CA LYS A 508 3.07 -7.79 -30.45
C LYS A 508 4.48 -7.80 -29.88
N VAL A 509 5.14 -6.64 -29.94
CA VAL A 509 6.39 -6.38 -29.23
C VAL A 509 6.18 -5.20 -28.30
N LEU A 510 6.55 -5.37 -27.03
CA LEU A 510 6.43 -4.35 -26.00
C LEU A 510 7.81 -3.94 -25.50
N LEU A 511 8.05 -2.63 -25.41
CA LEU A 511 9.20 -2.07 -24.72
C LEU A 511 8.94 -2.10 -23.21
N MET A 512 9.73 -2.88 -22.48
CA MET A 512 9.53 -3.09 -21.04
C MET A 512 10.46 -2.24 -20.19
N ASP A 513 11.75 -2.15 -20.57
CA ASP A 513 12.74 -1.39 -19.81
C ASP A 513 13.97 -1.05 -20.67
N ILE A 514 14.73 -0.04 -20.24
CA ILE A 514 16.04 0.36 -20.77
C ILE A 514 16.96 0.56 -19.58
N PHE A 515 17.84 -0.40 -19.29
CA PHE A 515 18.53 -0.46 -17.98
C PHE A 515 20.06 -0.37 -18.03
N ASP A 516 20.69 -0.36 -19.20
CA ASP A 516 22.10 0.01 -19.35
C ASP A 516 22.23 0.96 -20.54
N TYR A 517 22.87 2.11 -20.31
CA TYR A 517 23.03 3.14 -21.31
C TYR A 517 24.42 3.77 -21.17
N SER A 518 25.07 3.94 -22.31
CA SER A 518 26.33 4.66 -22.46
C SER A 518 26.22 5.62 -23.64
N LEU A 519 27.28 6.39 -23.89
CA LEU A 519 27.34 7.30 -25.04
C LEU A 519 27.26 6.58 -26.39
N ASP A 520 27.47 5.26 -26.45
CA ASP A 520 27.55 4.49 -27.68
C ASP A 520 26.47 3.41 -27.80
N HIS A 521 25.80 3.02 -26.71
CA HIS A 521 24.78 1.97 -26.77
C HIS A 521 23.74 2.03 -25.66
N MET A 522 22.60 1.37 -25.90
CA MET A 522 21.56 1.08 -24.92
C MET A 522 21.24 -0.42 -24.91
N MET A 523 21.02 -0.99 -23.73
CA MET A 523 20.41 -2.30 -23.55
C MET A 523 18.91 -2.15 -23.36
N ILE A 524 18.16 -2.80 -24.25
CA ILE A 524 16.71 -2.67 -24.37
C ILE A 524 16.09 -4.03 -24.07
N LEU A 525 15.12 -4.03 -23.17
CA LEU A 525 14.30 -5.19 -22.82
C LEU A 525 12.97 -5.12 -23.55
N LEU A 526 12.68 -6.17 -24.32
CA LEU A 526 11.47 -6.30 -25.11
C LEU A 526 10.71 -7.56 -24.70
N HIS A 527 9.39 -7.49 -24.64
CA HIS A 527 8.52 -8.67 -24.57
C HIS A 527 7.98 -9.00 -25.95
N LEU A 528 8.24 -10.21 -26.41
CA LEU A 528 7.75 -10.76 -27.67
C LEU A 528 6.53 -11.63 -27.38
N HIS A 529 5.37 -11.24 -27.90
CA HIS A 529 4.15 -12.05 -27.83
C HIS A 529 4.06 -12.86 -29.12
N VAL A 530 4.19 -14.18 -29.00
CA VAL A 530 4.30 -15.09 -30.14
C VAL A 530 3.27 -16.20 -30.01
N ASP A 531 2.60 -16.53 -31.11
CA ASP A 531 1.71 -17.69 -31.16
C ASP A 531 2.52 -18.99 -31.05
N ILE A 532 2.04 -19.92 -30.24
CA ILE A 532 2.63 -21.26 -30.13
C ILE A 532 1.90 -22.20 -31.09
N GLU A 533 2.65 -22.83 -31.98
CA GLU A 533 2.11 -23.87 -32.85
C GLU A 533 1.87 -25.16 -32.05
N ASP A 534 0.64 -25.66 -32.08
CA ASP A 534 0.24 -26.87 -31.36
C ASP A 534 0.57 -28.12 -32.20
N VAL A 535 1.88 -28.44 -32.28
CA VAL A 535 2.40 -29.58 -33.05
C VAL A 535 2.45 -30.84 -32.19
N HIS A 536 2.87 -30.69 -30.93
CA HIS A 536 3.02 -31.74 -29.93
C HIS A 536 1.90 -31.67 -28.89
N LYS A 537 1.48 -32.83 -28.38
CA LYS A 537 0.57 -32.87 -27.21
C LYS A 537 1.21 -32.31 -25.94
N ASP A 538 2.53 -32.39 -25.85
CA ASP A 538 3.29 -31.83 -24.74
C ASP A 538 3.61 -30.37 -25.05
N GLU A 539 2.93 -29.48 -24.35
CA GLU A 539 3.07 -28.03 -24.48
C GLU A 539 4.52 -27.56 -24.24
N SER A 540 5.25 -28.22 -23.33
CA SER A 540 6.63 -27.85 -23.02
C SER A 540 7.53 -27.97 -24.25
N LEU A 541 7.27 -28.96 -25.11
CA LEU A 541 7.97 -29.15 -26.38
C LEU A 541 7.60 -28.05 -27.38
N ASN A 542 6.32 -27.71 -27.52
CA ASN A 542 5.88 -26.64 -28.43
C ASN A 542 6.54 -25.29 -28.08
N ILE A 543 6.62 -24.95 -26.79
CA ILE A 543 7.27 -23.72 -26.32
C ILE A 543 8.79 -23.80 -26.55
N GLN A 544 9.42 -24.96 -26.31
CA GLN A 544 10.86 -25.15 -26.49
C GLN A 544 11.30 -25.07 -27.97
N ASP A 545 10.50 -25.61 -28.88
CA ASP A 545 10.75 -25.54 -30.33
C ASP A 545 10.61 -24.10 -30.83
N THR A 546 9.55 -23.41 -30.38
CA THR A 546 9.35 -21.98 -30.68
C THR A 546 10.52 -21.15 -30.16
N PHE A 547 10.96 -21.39 -28.92
CA PHE A 547 12.12 -20.72 -28.33
C PHE A 547 13.38 -20.93 -29.16
N SER A 548 13.64 -22.17 -29.59
CA SER A 548 14.83 -22.52 -30.39
C SER A 548 14.83 -21.82 -31.76
N SER A 549 13.66 -21.76 -32.40
CA SER A 549 13.44 -21.02 -33.66
C SER A 549 13.68 -19.51 -33.48
N LEU A 550 13.09 -18.90 -32.44
CA LEU A 550 13.29 -17.49 -32.12
C LEU A 550 14.76 -17.19 -31.78
N GLN A 551 15.43 -18.05 -31.01
CA GLN A 551 16.83 -17.87 -30.67
C GLN A 551 17.74 -17.95 -31.91
N HIS A 552 17.43 -18.83 -32.86
CA HIS A 552 18.14 -18.89 -34.14
C HIS A 552 17.92 -17.61 -34.97
N LYS A 553 16.66 -17.18 -35.13
CA LYS A 553 16.31 -15.91 -35.81
C LYS A 553 17.03 -14.72 -35.18
N ALA A 554 17.06 -14.63 -33.84
CA ALA A 554 17.72 -13.55 -33.12
C ALA A 554 19.22 -13.46 -33.45
N LYS A 555 19.92 -14.61 -33.50
CA LYS A 555 21.35 -14.67 -33.80
C LYS A 555 21.68 -14.30 -35.26
N VAL A 556 20.76 -14.58 -36.20
CA VAL A 556 21.00 -14.41 -37.65
C VAL A 556 20.48 -13.06 -38.18
N GLU A 557 19.29 -12.63 -37.76
CA GLU A 557 18.61 -11.48 -38.35
C GLU A 557 18.93 -10.16 -37.62
N LEU A 558 18.99 -10.14 -36.29
CA LEU A 558 19.22 -8.90 -35.53
C LEU A 558 20.51 -8.15 -35.93
N PRO A 559 21.65 -8.83 -36.17
CA PRO A 559 22.88 -8.14 -36.59
C PRO A 559 22.75 -7.41 -37.93
N LYS A 560 21.81 -7.79 -38.80
CA LYS A 560 21.56 -7.13 -40.10
C LYS A 560 20.97 -5.72 -39.93
N TYR A 561 20.41 -5.43 -38.76
CA TYR A 561 19.77 -4.16 -38.40
C TYR A 561 20.58 -3.38 -37.35
N ASN A 562 21.87 -3.72 -37.16
CA ASN A 562 22.75 -3.14 -36.11
C ASN A 562 22.25 -3.38 -34.67
N TYR A 563 21.44 -4.43 -34.46
CA TYR A 563 21.06 -4.87 -33.12
C TYR A 563 21.92 -6.07 -32.72
N THR A 564 22.53 -6.02 -31.54
CA THR A 564 23.28 -7.16 -31.00
C THR A 564 22.39 -7.97 -30.08
N PHE A 565 22.22 -9.26 -30.37
CA PHE A 565 21.50 -10.18 -29.50
C PHE A 565 22.25 -10.39 -28.19
N VAL A 566 21.56 -10.22 -27.05
CA VAL A 566 22.14 -10.44 -25.72
C VAL A 566 21.54 -11.68 -25.07
N ASN A 567 20.21 -11.73 -24.93
CA ASN A 567 19.53 -12.85 -24.28
C ASN A 567 18.10 -13.03 -24.80
N LEU A 568 17.60 -14.26 -24.73
CA LEU A 568 16.20 -14.61 -24.92
C LEU A 568 15.81 -15.60 -23.81
N SER A 569 14.71 -15.33 -23.12
CA SER A 569 14.18 -16.18 -22.05
C SER A 569 12.64 -16.23 -22.12
N SER A 570 12.03 -17.25 -21.53
CA SER A 570 10.58 -17.31 -21.36
C SER A 570 10.16 -16.42 -20.18
N SER A 571 9.11 -15.61 -20.34
CA SER A 571 8.62 -14.72 -19.28
C SER A 571 7.80 -15.44 -18.19
N ILE A 572 7.50 -16.72 -18.35
CA ILE A 572 6.62 -17.45 -17.42
C ILE A 572 7.33 -18.64 -16.80
N TYR A 573 8.24 -19.28 -17.55
CA TYR A 573 8.85 -20.54 -17.19
C TYR A 573 10.37 -20.51 -17.32
N CYS A 574 11.04 -21.34 -16.53
CA CYS A 574 12.33 -21.88 -16.91
C CYS A 574 12.10 -23.05 -17.87
N LEU A 575 12.68 -22.94 -19.07
CA LEU A 575 12.52 -23.97 -20.11
C LEU A 575 13.28 -25.25 -19.75
N PRO A 576 12.86 -26.42 -20.28
CA PRO A 576 13.53 -27.68 -20.03
C PRO A 576 15.02 -27.62 -20.37
N THR A 577 15.85 -28.17 -19.50
CA THR A 577 17.31 -28.21 -19.69
C THR A 577 17.91 -29.42 -19.00
N THR A 578 19.12 -29.78 -19.42
CA THR A 578 19.94 -30.79 -18.77
C THR A 578 21.08 -30.11 -18.02
N SER A 579 21.37 -30.52 -16.78
CA SER A 579 22.53 -30.05 -16.01
C SER A 579 23.73 -31.00 -16.21
N GLY A 580 24.89 -30.44 -16.53
CA GLY A 580 26.13 -31.17 -16.80
C GLY A 580 26.99 -31.44 -15.56
N ASP A 581 26.39 -31.70 -14.39
CA ASP A 581 27.12 -32.10 -13.19
C ASP A 581 27.62 -33.56 -13.30
N ALA A 582 28.21 -34.12 -12.24
CA ALA A 582 28.73 -35.51 -12.23
C ALA A 582 27.69 -36.58 -12.63
N ILE A 583 26.39 -36.25 -12.49
CA ILE A 583 25.26 -37.00 -13.03
C ILE A 583 24.45 -36.04 -13.89
N GLU A 584 24.14 -36.47 -15.11
CA GLU A 584 23.31 -35.73 -16.04
C GLU A 584 21.85 -35.78 -15.56
N LEU A 585 21.28 -34.61 -15.23
CA LEU A 585 19.91 -34.47 -14.70
C LEU A 585 19.09 -33.57 -15.61
N ASP A 586 17.92 -34.06 -16.02
CA ASP A 586 16.96 -33.33 -16.83
C ASP A 586 15.93 -32.62 -15.95
N TRP A 587 15.68 -31.36 -16.26
CA TRP A 587 14.75 -30.50 -15.55
C TRP A 587 13.53 -30.21 -16.44
N GLU A 588 12.34 -30.38 -15.89
CA GLU A 588 11.07 -30.10 -16.58
C GLU A 588 10.76 -28.61 -16.61
N MET A 589 9.92 -28.19 -17.55
CA MET A 589 9.45 -26.81 -17.62
C MET A 589 8.82 -26.42 -16.29
N THR A 590 9.32 -25.34 -15.67
CA THR A 590 8.93 -24.97 -14.30
C THR A 590 8.59 -23.49 -14.23
N PRO A 591 7.44 -23.09 -13.62
CA PRO A 591 7.09 -21.69 -13.48
C PRO A 591 8.11 -20.90 -12.65
N ILE A 592 8.26 -19.61 -12.93
CA ILE A 592 9.14 -18.73 -12.15
C ILE A 592 8.71 -18.73 -10.67
N GLY A 593 9.69 -18.76 -9.77
CA GLY A 593 9.49 -18.84 -8.31
C GLY A 593 9.30 -20.26 -7.78
N HIS A 594 8.98 -21.23 -8.64
CA HIS A 594 8.75 -22.61 -8.25
C HIS A 594 10.05 -23.43 -8.22
N ILE A 595 9.98 -24.59 -7.56
CA ILE A 595 11.09 -25.53 -7.42
C ILE A 595 10.69 -26.83 -8.11
N SER A 596 11.61 -27.40 -8.89
CA SER A 596 11.44 -28.70 -9.53
C SER A 596 12.44 -29.71 -8.98
N ALA A 597 12.06 -30.98 -9.00
CA ALA A 597 12.98 -32.11 -8.94
C ALA A 597 13.38 -32.55 -10.37
N PRO A 598 14.49 -33.26 -10.56
CA PRO A 598 14.90 -33.77 -11.87
C PRO A 598 14.02 -34.95 -12.31
N LYS A 599 14.05 -35.25 -13.62
CA LYS A 599 13.35 -36.40 -14.17
C LYS A 599 13.95 -37.72 -13.68
N GLN A 600 15.26 -37.77 -13.52
CA GLN A 600 15.99 -38.93 -13.05
C GLN A 600 15.80 -39.13 -11.55
N PHE A 601 15.80 -40.39 -11.12
CA PHE A 601 15.81 -40.71 -9.70
C PHE A 601 17.15 -40.28 -9.08
N CYS A 602 17.12 -39.22 -8.27
CA CYS A 602 18.30 -38.70 -7.59
C CYS A 602 17.90 -38.10 -6.23
N LEU A 603 18.26 -38.81 -5.15
CA LEU A 603 18.02 -38.40 -3.78
C LEU A 603 19.31 -37.95 -3.10
N GLN A 604 19.16 -37.01 -2.18
CA GLN A 604 20.19 -36.56 -1.25
C GLN A 604 20.28 -37.52 -0.06
N ALA A 605 21.36 -37.44 0.72
CA ALA A 605 21.57 -38.27 1.91
C ALA A 605 20.48 -38.13 2.99
N ASN A 606 19.71 -37.04 2.97
CA ASN A 606 18.57 -36.81 3.87
C ASN A 606 17.24 -37.36 3.32
N GLY A 607 17.25 -38.08 2.19
CA GLY A 607 16.07 -38.66 1.56
C GLY A 607 15.18 -37.68 0.80
N LEU A 608 15.62 -36.44 0.56
CA LEU A 608 14.93 -35.51 -0.35
C LEU A 608 15.46 -35.66 -1.78
N PRO A 609 14.63 -35.46 -2.81
CA PRO A 609 15.12 -35.25 -4.17
C PRO A 609 16.09 -34.08 -4.23
N VAL A 610 17.11 -34.18 -5.08
CA VAL A 610 17.86 -33.00 -5.50
C VAL A 610 16.90 -32.07 -6.21
N LYS A 611 17.11 -30.76 -6.08
CA LYS A 611 16.11 -29.78 -6.51
C LYS A 611 16.73 -28.55 -7.11
N ARG A 612 15.94 -27.80 -7.86
CA ARG A 612 16.39 -26.59 -8.52
C ARG A 612 15.27 -25.57 -8.56
N ARG A 613 15.59 -24.33 -8.21
CA ARG A 613 14.63 -23.23 -8.24
C ARG A 613 14.66 -22.55 -9.61
N CYS A 614 13.48 -22.30 -10.18
CA CYS A 614 13.34 -21.40 -11.30
C CYS A 614 13.36 -19.95 -10.77
N MET A 615 14.43 -19.22 -11.09
CA MET A 615 14.62 -17.84 -10.67
C MET A 615 14.21 -16.88 -11.80
N GLY A 616 14.05 -15.60 -11.46
CA GLY A 616 13.77 -14.54 -12.43
C GLY A 616 12.49 -13.79 -12.11
N SER A 617 11.94 -13.12 -13.11
CA SER A 617 10.67 -12.39 -13.03
C SER A 617 9.99 -12.42 -14.39
N TYR A 618 8.69 -12.10 -14.44
CA TYR A 618 8.00 -11.97 -15.73
C TYR A 618 8.67 -10.97 -16.68
N VAL A 619 9.19 -9.88 -16.12
CA VAL A 619 9.84 -8.82 -16.88
C VAL A 619 11.15 -9.31 -17.50
N LEU A 620 12.03 -9.95 -16.74
CA LEU A 620 13.37 -10.37 -17.21
C LEU A 620 13.41 -11.79 -17.80
N GLY A 621 12.36 -12.55 -17.59
CA GLY A 621 12.25 -13.97 -17.91
C GLY A 621 12.90 -14.89 -16.88
N GLY A 622 12.64 -16.18 -17.07
CA GLY A 622 13.07 -17.27 -16.20
C GLY A 622 14.48 -17.73 -16.51
N LEU A 623 15.24 -18.00 -15.45
CA LEU A 623 16.55 -18.63 -15.49
C LEU A 623 16.64 -19.69 -14.40
N TRP A 624 17.19 -20.84 -14.75
CA TRP A 624 17.46 -21.87 -13.78
C TRP A 624 18.58 -21.48 -12.80
N GLY A 625 18.32 -21.60 -11.49
CA GLY A 625 19.33 -21.46 -10.45
C GLY A 625 20.38 -22.58 -10.44
N ALA A 626 21.23 -22.61 -9.42
CA ALA A 626 22.13 -23.74 -9.19
C ALA A 626 21.34 -24.97 -8.70
N VAL A 627 21.88 -26.16 -8.93
CA VAL A 627 21.35 -27.41 -8.37
C VAL A 627 21.58 -27.41 -6.85
N GLU A 628 20.52 -27.63 -6.07
CA GLU A 628 20.56 -27.67 -4.61
C GLU A 628 20.64 -29.13 -4.13
N GLY A 629 21.79 -29.50 -3.57
CA GLY A 629 22.08 -30.85 -3.08
C GLY A 629 22.95 -31.66 -4.04
N SER A 630 23.27 -32.89 -3.64
CA SER A 630 24.06 -33.83 -4.44
C SER A 630 23.43 -35.20 -4.41
N CYS A 631 23.36 -35.87 -5.56
CA CYS A 631 22.87 -37.25 -5.64
C CYS A 631 23.76 -38.17 -4.81
N ASP A 632 23.16 -38.89 -3.88
CA ASP A 632 23.82 -39.95 -3.14
C ASP A 632 23.74 -41.25 -3.94
N SER A 633 24.87 -41.65 -4.53
CA SER A 633 24.96 -42.88 -5.33
C SER A 633 24.83 -44.16 -4.50
N THR A 634 24.87 -44.07 -3.17
CA THR A 634 24.71 -45.20 -2.26
C THR A 634 23.27 -45.42 -1.81
N TYR A 635 22.37 -44.52 -2.19
CA TYR A 635 20.98 -44.56 -1.76
C TYR A 635 20.16 -45.56 -2.59
N GLU A 636 19.67 -46.63 -1.96
CA GLU A 636 18.71 -47.57 -2.57
C GLU A 636 17.27 -47.15 -2.24
N PRO A 637 16.39 -46.94 -3.25
CA PRO A 637 15.00 -46.56 -3.01
C PRO A 637 14.24 -47.65 -2.24
N SER A 638 13.38 -47.24 -1.32
CA SER A 638 12.40 -48.14 -0.73
C SER A 638 11.37 -48.60 -1.79
N ASN A 639 10.66 -49.69 -1.52
CA ASN A 639 9.56 -50.14 -2.38
C ASN A 639 8.49 -49.04 -2.55
N THR A 640 8.22 -48.27 -1.49
CA THR A 640 7.27 -47.15 -1.51
C THR A 640 7.74 -46.03 -2.43
N THR A 641 9.00 -45.61 -2.28
CA THR A 641 9.57 -44.52 -3.09
C THR A 641 9.67 -44.92 -4.56
N ALA A 642 10.06 -46.17 -4.84
CA ALA A 642 10.13 -46.70 -6.20
C ALA A 642 8.74 -46.77 -6.85
N PHE A 643 7.72 -47.22 -6.10
CA PHE A 643 6.34 -47.27 -6.57
C PHE A 643 5.81 -45.87 -6.94
N LEU A 644 5.94 -44.90 -6.03
CA LEU A 644 5.49 -43.53 -6.26
C LEU A 644 6.22 -42.87 -7.44
N TYR A 645 7.55 -43.05 -7.52
CA TYR A 645 8.33 -42.54 -8.64
C TYR A 645 7.88 -43.11 -10.00
N LEU A 646 7.69 -44.43 -10.08
CA LEU A 646 7.23 -45.11 -11.30
C LEU A 646 5.81 -44.70 -11.69
N PHE A 647 4.95 -44.44 -10.70
CA PHE A 647 3.61 -43.92 -10.91
C PHE A 647 3.65 -42.53 -11.57
N VAL A 648 4.40 -41.58 -10.98
CA VAL A 648 4.56 -40.22 -11.53
C VAL A 648 5.17 -40.24 -12.92
N LYS A 649 6.05 -41.21 -13.23
CA LYS A 649 6.61 -41.40 -14.58
C LYS A 649 5.65 -42.02 -15.59
N ARG A 650 4.40 -42.29 -15.20
CA ARG A 650 3.37 -42.93 -16.04
C ARG A 650 3.82 -44.29 -16.59
N GLN A 651 4.71 -44.97 -15.87
CA GLN A 651 5.18 -46.32 -16.21
C GLN A 651 4.28 -47.42 -15.63
N MET A 652 3.13 -47.04 -15.05
CA MET A 652 2.14 -47.92 -14.44
C MET A 652 0.69 -47.58 -14.87
N PRO A 653 0.34 -47.68 -16.17
CA PRO A 653 -0.96 -47.25 -16.70
C PRO A 653 -2.18 -47.99 -16.12
N ASP A 654 -2.03 -49.24 -15.68
CA ASP A 654 -3.14 -50.04 -15.13
C ASP A 654 -3.52 -49.62 -13.68
N TYR A 655 -2.66 -48.87 -12.99
CA TYR A 655 -2.84 -48.53 -11.57
C TYR A 655 -3.50 -47.18 -11.32
N THR A 656 -3.68 -46.36 -12.36
CA THR A 656 -4.13 -44.97 -12.23
C THR A 656 -5.57 -44.87 -11.73
N SER A 657 -6.44 -45.81 -12.11
CA SER A 657 -7.84 -45.87 -11.64
C SER A 657 -7.99 -46.38 -10.20
N ASN A 658 -7.01 -47.11 -9.67
CA ASN A 658 -7.02 -47.67 -8.32
C ASN A 658 -5.99 -47.01 -7.39
N PHE A 659 -5.39 -45.88 -7.80
CA PHE A 659 -4.36 -45.22 -7.00
C PHE A 659 -4.93 -44.72 -5.67
N LEU A 660 -6.11 -44.07 -5.70
CA LEU A 660 -6.76 -43.52 -4.50
C LEU A 660 -7.19 -44.60 -3.50
N THR A 661 -7.34 -45.86 -3.94
CA THR A 661 -7.76 -46.97 -3.07
C THR A 661 -6.58 -47.87 -2.71
N ASP A 662 -6.00 -48.56 -3.68
CA ASP A 662 -4.94 -49.56 -3.44
C ASP A 662 -3.56 -48.90 -3.33
N GLY A 663 -3.31 -47.86 -4.12
CA GLY A 663 -2.04 -47.12 -4.11
C GLY A 663 -1.81 -46.37 -2.80
N LEU A 664 -2.81 -45.62 -2.33
CA LEU A 664 -2.75 -44.90 -1.07
C LEU A 664 -2.59 -45.85 0.13
N ASN A 665 -3.30 -46.99 0.15
CA ASN A 665 -3.13 -48.02 1.18
C ASN A 665 -1.74 -48.65 1.18
N PHE A 666 -1.15 -48.87 0.00
CA PHE A 666 0.22 -49.37 -0.11
C PHE A 666 1.24 -48.35 0.42
N VAL A 667 1.09 -47.08 0.04
CA VAL A 667 2.04 -46.01 0.40
C VAL A 667 1.94 -45.64 1.87
N LEU A 668 0.74 -45.30 2.36
CA LEU A 668 0.50 -44.76 3.70
C LEU A 668 0.01 -45.83 4.70
N GLY A 669 0.14 -47.11 4.33
CA GLY A 669 -0.18 -48.24 5.20
C GLY A 669 0.73 -48.30 6.42
N ASP A 670 2.03 -48.02 6.23
CA ASP A 670 3.04 -47.92 7.28
C ASP A 670 3.68 -46.52 7.25
N THR A 671 3.29 -45.66 8.19
CA THR A 671 3.78 -44.28 8.29
C THR A 671 5.20 -44.19 8.82
N ASP A 672 5.72 -45.24 9.46
CA ASP A 672 7.05 -45.22 10.12
C ASP A 672 8.20 -45.30 9.10
N ILE A 673 7.92 -45.75 7.87
CA ILE A 673 8.91 -45.91 6.80
C ILE A 673 8.92 -44.76 5.78
N ILE A 674 8.02 -43.79 5.93
CA ILE A 674 7.85 -42.67 5.00
C ILE A 674 9.00 -41.68 5.11
N ILE A 675 9.62 -41.35 3.97
CA ILE A 675 10.71 -40.37 3.86
C ILE A 675 10.23 -39.09 3.14
N PRO A 676 11.01 -38.00 3.16
CA PRO A 676 10.64 -36.76 2.46
C PRO A 676 10.37 -36.93 0.95
N ALA A 677 11.11 -37.80 0.26
CA ALA A 677 10.85 -38.11 -1.15
C ALA A 677 9.48 -38.78 -1.39
N ASP A 678 9.01 -39.63 -0.46
CA ASP A 678 7.69 -40.25 -0.60
C ASP A 678 6.59 -39.20 -0.51
N ILE A 679 6.72 -38.24 0.41
CA ILE A 679 5.75 -37.13 0.54
C ILE A 679 5.71 -36.30 -0.76
N TYR A 680 6.88 -36.02 -1.35
CA TYR A 680 6.97 -35.31 -2.62
C TYR A 680 6.36 -36.10 -3.79
N TYR A 681 6.73 -37.36 -3.99
CA TYR A 681 6.17 -38.13 -5.10
C TYR A 681 4.70 -38.49 -4.90
N LEU A 682 4.23 -38.59 -3.65
CA LEU A 682 2.81 -38.68 -3.31
C LEU A 682 2.07 -37.41 -3.74
N SER A 683 2.59 -36.21 -3.45
CA SER A 683 1.95 -34.96 -3.89
C SER A 683 1.84 -34.90 -5.41
N MET A 684 2.90 -35.28 -6.13
CA MET A 684 2.89 -35.33 -7.59
C MET A 684 1.94 -36.40 -8.15
N SER A 685 1.79 -37.52 -7.46
CA SER A 685 0.88 -38.60 -7.84
C SER A 685 -0.58 -38.18 -7.68
N LEU A 686 -0.92 -37.52 -6.57
CA LEU A 686 -2.25 -36.94 -6.36
C LEU A 686 -2.57 -35.91 -7.44
N GLN A 687 -1.65 -34.98 -7.73
CA GLN A 687 -1.84 -34.00 -8.81
C GLN A 687 -2.08 -34.69 -10.16
N SER A 688 -1.29 -35.71 -10.51
CA SER A 688 -1.47 -36.44 -11.76
C SER A 688 -2.82 -37.19 -11.83
N VAL A 689 -3.40 -37.59 -10.71
CA VAL A 689 -4.74 -38.19 -10.67
C VAL A 689 -5.81 -37.14 -10.91
N LEU A 690 -5.63 -35.94 -10.34
CA LEU A 690 -6.54 -34.81 -10.56
C LEU A 690 -6.56 -34.36 -12.02
N ASP A 691 -5.38 -34.18 -12.61
CA ASP A 691 -5.25 -33.76 -14.01
C ASP A 691 -5.98 -34.75 -14.95
N LEU A 692 -5.89 -36.05 -14.67
CA LEU A 692 -6.57 -37.10 -15.44
C LEU A 692 -8.09 -37.13 -15.21
N ALA A 693 -8.56 -36.82 -14.00
CA ALA A 693 -9.99 -36.73 -13.70
C ALA A 693 -10.62 -35.54 -14.43
N GLU A 694 -9.92 -34.40 -14.48
CA GLU A 694 -10.32 -33.21 -15.23
C GLU A 694 -10.34 -33.46 -16.74
N GLU A 695 -9.28 -34.07 -17.30
CA GLU A 695 -9.21 -34.42 -18.73
C GLU A 695 -10.37 -35.34 -19.17
N ASN A 696 -10.78 -36.28 -18.32
CA ASN A 696 -11.85 -37.22 -18.61
C ASN A 696 -13.26 -36.67 -18.31
N ALA A 697 -13.36 -35.44 -17.80
CA ALA A 697 -14.61 -34.81 -17.34
C ALA A 697 -15.43 -35.71 -16.39
N THR A 698 -14.75 -36.55 -15.61
CA THR A 698 -15.38 -37.41 -14.62
C THR A 698 -15.49 -36.64 -13.32
N SER A 699 -16.72 -36.49 -12.81
CA SER A 699 -16.94 -35.92 -11.48
C SER A 699 -16.26 -36.79 -10.44
N VAL A 700 -15.57 -36.12 -9.53
CA VAL A 700 -14.97 -36.70 -8.34
C VAL A 700 -16.06 -37.37 -7.51
N ASP A 701 -15.88 -38.62 -7.14
CA ASP A 701 -16.84 -39.34 -6.30
C ASP A 701 -16.58 -39.03 -4.82
N THR A 702 -17.61 -39.14 -4.00
CA THR A 702 -17.57 -39.05 -2.53
C THR A 702 -16.49 -39.95 -1.90
N GLY A 703 -16.17 -41.09 -2.51
CA GLY A 703 -15.07 -41.96 -2.07
C GLY A 703 -13.67 -41.33 -2.20
N ASP A 704 -13.48 -40.39 -3.13
CA ASP A 704 -12.20 -39.72 -3.36
C ASP A 704 -11.91 -38.69 -2.25
N ILE A 705 -12.95 -38.04 -1.72
CA ILE A 705 -12.84 -37.11 -0.58
C ILE A 705 -12.45 -37.87 0.70
N ASP A 706 -13.04 -39.05 0.94
CA ASP A 706 -12.69 -39.91 2.07
C ASP A 706 -11.22 -40.38 1.98
N ASN A 707 -10.76 -40.71 0.76
CA ASN A 707 -9.38 -41.09 0.51
C ASN A 707 -8.40 -39.92 0.75
N ILE A 708 -8.74 -38.69 0.34
CA ILE A 708 -7.92 -37.49 0.62
C ILE A 708 -7.91 -37.16 2.11
N ALA A 709 -9.05 -37.22 2.80
CA ALA A 709 -9.11 -37.03 4.24
C ALA A 709 -8.28 -38.08 4.99
N TRP A 710 -8.27 -39.32 4.51
CA TRP A 710 -7.42 -40.38 5.03
C TRP A 710 -5.92 -40.09 4.79
N VAL A 711 -5.54 -39.57 3.62
CA VAL A 711 -4.16 -39.10 3.37
C VAL A 711 -3.75 -38.04 4.39
N MET A 712 -4.60 -37.06 4.65
CA MET A 712 -4.34 -36.00 5.64
C MET A 712 -4.20 -36.57 7.05
N ASP A 713 -5.08 -37.47 7.47
CA ASP A 713 -5.00 -38.16 8.77
C ASP A 713 -3.64 -38.86 8.93
N ARG A 714 -3.18 -39.56 7.88
CA ARG A 714 -1.88 -40.24 7.90
C ARG A 714 -0.71 -39.27 7.87
N MET A 715 -0.79 -38.18 7.11
CA MET A 715 0.25 -37.15 7.06
C MET A 715 0.47 -36.47 8.41
N MET A 716 -0.60 -36.25 9.19
CA MET A 716 -0.50 -35.67 10.53
C MET A 716 0.28 -36.56 11.53
N ILE A 717 0.49 -37.84 11.22
CA ILE A 717 1.23 -38.80 12.06
C ILE A 717 2.73 -38.83 11.71
N LEU A 718 3.13 -38.28 10.56
CA LEU A 718 4.51 -38.31 10.07
C LEU A 718 5.47 -37.45 10.93
N ASP A 719 6.77 -37.74 10.82
CA ASP A 719 7.80 -36.94 11.49
C ASP A 719 7.78 -35.49 10.98
N TYR A 720 7.63 -34.54 11.89
CA TYR A 720 7.63 -33.11 11.60
C TYR A 720 8.87 -32.65 10.80
N ASN A 721 10.04 -33.25 11.03
CA ASN A 721 11.24 -32.91 10.28
C ASN A 721 11.11 -33.33 8.82
N TYR A 722 10.45 -34.45 8.53
CA TYR A 722 10.22 -34.90 7.15
C TYR A 722 9.17 -34.05 6.45
N LEU A 723 8.08 -33.69 7.13
CA LEU A 723 7.10 -32.73 6.62
C LEU A 723 7.76 -31.37 6.31
N ARG A 724 8.59 -30.85 7.23
CA ARG A 724 9.31 -29.60 7.04
C ARG A 724 10.30 -29.67 5.87
N LEU A 725 10.97 -30.80 5.68
CA LEU A 725 11.88 -31.02 4.56
C LEU A 725 11.10 -31.11 3.23
N ALA A 726 10.00 -31.85 3.19
CA ALA A 726 9.11 -31.95 2.03
C ALA A 726 8.43 -30.62 1.67
N GLN A 727 8.19 -29.75 2.65
CA GLN A 727 7.67 -28.40 2.42
C GLN A 727 8.62 -27.52 1.61
N THR A 728 9.92 -27.83 1.62
CA THR A 728 10.88 -27.11 0.76
C THR A 728 10.70 -27.38 -0.74
N LEU A 729 9.85 -28.35 -1.10
CA LEU A 729 9.38 -28.66 -2.45
C LEU A 729 7.89 -28.32 -2.63
N ASN A 730 7.29 -27.54 -1.73
CA ASN A 730 5.87 -27.21 -1.70
C ASN A 730 4.92 -28.41 -1.58
N SER A 731 5.43 -29.60 -1.24
CA SER A 731 4.68 -30.86 -1.34
C SER A 731 3.44 -30.89 -0.43
N THR A 732 3.50 -30.31 0.77
CA THR A 732 2.33 -30.34 1.67
C THR A 732 1.23 -29.39 1.21
N ASN A 733 1.58 -28.25 0.61
CA ASN A 733 0.61 -27.35 -0.01
C ASN A 733 -0.05 -28.01 -1.21
N VAL A 734 0.69 -28.69 -2.09
CA VAL A 734 0.10 -29.42 -3.24
C VAL A 734 -0.87 -30.51 -2.78
N ILE A 735 -0.56 -31.23 -1.70
CA ILE A 735 -1.48 -32.24 -1.14
C ILE A 735 -2.72 -31.56 -0.56
N LEU A 736 -2.59 -30.37 0.04
CA LEU A 736 -3.73 -29.60 0.56
C LEU A 736 -4.59 -28.99 -0.56
N ASP A 737 -3.96 -28.50 -1.62
CA ASP A 737 -4.60 -27.92 -2.80
C ASP A 737 -5.27 -28.97 -3.68
N SER A 738 -4.94 -30.26 -3.49
CA SER A 738 -5.63 -31.38 -4.14
C SER A 738 -7.10 -31.56 -3.73
N LYS A 739 -7.70 -30.56 -3.07
CA LYS A 739 -9.14 -30.44 -2.84
C LYS A 739 -9.88 -30.40 -4.17
N LEU A 740 -10.68 -31.43 -4.38
CA LEU A 740 -11.56 -31.57 -5.51
C LEU A 740 -12.70 -30.56 -5.42
N GLY A 741 -12.95 -29.87 -6.54
CA GLY A 741 -13.97 -28.83 -6.79
C GLY A 741 -14.92 -28.50 -5.65
N SER A 742 -14.89 -27.26 -5.19
CA SER A 742 -15.82 -26.68 -4.22
C SER A 742 -17.26 -26.65 -4.76
N GLU A 743 -17.96 -27.78 -4.66
CA GLU A 743 -19.40 -27.80 -4.50
C GLU A 743 -19.73 -28.58 -3.22
N GLY A 744 -20.38 -27.87 -2.28
CA GLY A 744 -20.59 -28.17 -0.87
C GLY A 744 -20.75 -29.65 -0.46
N VAL A 745 -20.15 -30.00 0.68
CA VAL A 745 -20.27 -31.34 1.28
C VAL A 745 -20.97 -31.29 2.62
N SER A 746 -21.96 -32.18 2.77
CA SER A 746 -22.76 -32.45 3.97
C SER A 746 -22.45 -33.85 4.54
N ASN A 747 -21.20 -34.15 4.92
CA ASN A 747 -20.79 -35.52 5.31
C ASN A 747 -20.05 -35.62 6.67
N ALA A 748 -20.13 -36.80 7.31
CA ALA A 748 -19.41 -37.15 8.53
C ALA A 748 -18.11 -37.91 8.20
N LEU A 749 -16.98 -37.54 8.81
CA LEU A 749 -15.64 -38.04 8.47
C LEU A 749 -15.15 -39.04 9.54
N CYS A 750 -14.79 -40.26 9.13
CA CYS A 750 -14.26 -41.28 10.03
C CYS A 750 -12.76 -41.02 10.33
N THR A 751 -12.45 -40.23 11.37
CA THR A 751 -11.07 -40.03 11.83
C THR A 751 -10.61 -41.20 12.72
N SER A 752 -9.50 -41.85 12.38
CA SER A 752 -8.92 -42.95 13.16
C SER A 752 -8.01 -42.48 14.31
N GLY A 753 -7.76 -41.18 14.40
CA GLY A 753 -6.90 -40.54 15.39
C GLY A 753 -7.23 -40.90 16.84
N CYS A 754 -6.22 -41.37 17.56
CA CYS A 754 -6.38 -41.72 18.97
C CYS A 754 -6.52 -40.44 19.82
N GLY A 755 -7.58 -40.31 20.62
CA GLY A 755 -7.79 -39.14 21.48
C GLY A 755 -8.63 -38.00 20.89
N VAL A 756 -9.47 -38.27 19.89
CA VAL A 756 -10.45 -37.34 19.31
C VAL A 756 -11.85 -37.61 19.89
N ARG A 757 -12.61 -36.57 20.27
CA ARG A 757 -13.99 -36.73 20.76
C ARG A 757 -14.95 -37.09 19.61
N PRO A 758 -15.84 -38.09 19.77
CA PRO A 758 -16.99 -38.28 18.89
C PRO A 758 -17.85 -37.00 18.86
N GLY A 759 -18.31 -36.60 17.68
CA GLY A 759 -19.08 -35.38 17.48
C GLY A 759 -18.27 -34.10 17.36
N ALA A 760 -16.93 -34.17 17.35
CA ALA A 760 -16.07 -32.99 17.19
C ALA A 760 -16.13 -32.48 15.74
N PRO A 761 -16.52 -31.21 15.48
CA PRO A 761 -16.50 -30.66 14.13
C PRO A 761 -15.06 -30.57 13.61
N ILE A 762 -14.86 -30.94 12.35
CA ILE A 762 -13.62 -30.80 11.60
C ILE A 762 -13.78 -29.59 10.70
N ILE A 763 -12.93 -28.59 10.88
CA ILE A 763 -13.05 -27.30 10.22
C ILE A 763 -11.81 -26.99 9.38
N SER A 764 -12.02 -26.44 8.19
CA SER A 764 -10.97 -25.89 7.33
C SER A 764 -11.13 -24.39 7.27
N HIS A 765 -10.00 -23.71 7.21
CA HIS A 765 -9.94 -22.32 6.81
C HIS A 765 -9.87 -22.28 5.28
N ALA A 766 -10.83 -21.66 4.61
CA ALA A 766 -10.72 -21.35 3.20
C ALA A 766 -9.82 -20.13 3.00
N VAL A 767 -9.15 -20.03 1.85
CA VAL A 767 -8.22 -18.94 1.52
C VAL A 767 -8.92 -17.57 1.52
N ASP A 768 -10.24 -17.55 1.38
CA ASP A 768 -11.10 -16.36 1.39
C ASP A 768 -11.54 -15.89 2.80
N GLY A 769 -11.12 -16.60 3.86
CA GLY A 769 -11.40 -16.28 5.26
C GLY A 769 -12.68 -16.88 5.82
N ALA A 770 -13.42 -17.71 5.06
CA ALA A 770 -14.57 -18.45 5.59
C ALA A 770 -14.12 -19.74 6.29
N TYR A 771 -14.77 -20.07 7.42
CA TYR A 771 -14.63 -21.38 8.05
C TYR A 771 -15.62 -22.34 7.39
N GLU A 772 -15.10 -23.42 6.82
CA GLU A 772 -15.91 -24.48 6.23
C GLU A 772 -15.94 -25.69 7.17
N LEU A 773 -17.15 -26.15 7.55
CA LEU A 773 -17.32 -27.41 8.25
C LEU A 773 -17.10 -28.54 7.25
N ILE A 774 -15.95 -29.19 7.34
CA ILE A 774 -15.56 -30.29 6.45
C ILE A 774 -16.28 -31.58 6.85
N GLY A 775 -16.57 -31.74 8.15
CA GLY A 775 -17.34 -32.88 8.64
C GLY A 775 -17.35 -32.98 10.15
N ILE A 776 -17.88 -34.10 10.66
CA ILE A 776 -17.97 -34.39 12.10
C ILE A 776 -17.17 -35.67 12.40
N ALA A 777 -16.26 -35.59 13.35
CA ALA A 777 -15.42 -36.71 13.76
C ALA A 777 -16.21 -37.77 14.53
N VAL A 778 -16.00 -39.03 14.19
CA VAL A 778 -16.69 -40.18 14.83
C VAL A 778 -16.00 -40.61 16.14
N GLY A 779 -14.79 -40.10 16.39
CA GLY A 779 -13.98 -40.38 17.57
C GLY A 779 -13.22 -41.72 17.48
N GLY A 780 -12.01 -41.75 18.03
CA GLY A 780 -11.10 -42.91 17.97
C GLY A 780 -10.87 -43.58 19.32
N SER A 781 -10.40 -44.84 19.30
CA SER A 781 -10.07 -45.60 20.50
C SER A 781 -8.96 -44.93 21.36
N PRO A 782 -8.91 -45.16 22.70
CA PRO A 782 -7.88 -44.59 23.56
C PRO A 782 -6.46 -45.07 23.18
N CYS A 783 -5.48 -44.16 23.05
CA CYS A 783 -4.13 -44.52 22.61
C CYS A 783 -3.45 -45.48 23.60
N THR A 784 -2.97 -46.64 23.13
CA THR A 784 -2.30 -47.67 23.95
C THR A 784 -0.80 -47.42 24.16
N ARG A 785 -0.17 -46.48 23.43
CA ARG A 785 1.27 -46.15 23.57
C ARG A 785 1.51 -44.84 24.34
N ARG A 786 2.22 -44.94 25.47
CA ARG A 786 2.57 -43.82 26.39
C ARG A 786 3.43 -42.70 25.79
N SER A 787 4.03 -42.85 24.61
CA SER A 787 4.91 -41.84 24.00
C SER A 787 4.17 -40.59 23.49
N MET A 788 2.87 -40.68 23.19
CA MET A 788 2.09 -39.53 22.70
C MET A 788 1.52 -38.64 23.82
N ARG A 789 1.62 -39.03 25.10
CA ARG A 789 0.98 -38.33 26.23
C ARG A 789 1.74 -37.14 26.81
N ARG A 790 2.86 -36.73 26.24
CA ARG A 790 3.59 -35.53 26.71
C ARG A 790 3.21 -34.23 26.00
N ARG A 791 2.38 -34.27 24.95
CA ARG A 791 2.11 -33.08 24.10
C ARG A 791 0.64 -32.78 23.80
N LEU A 792 -0.31 -33.51 24.36
CA LEU A 792 -1.74 -33.18 24.24
C LEU A 792 -2.31 -32.89 25.63
N ASN A 793 -3.14 -31.85 25.72
CA ASN A 793 -3.86 -31.45 26.92
C ASN A 793 -4.57 -32.65 27.58
N VAL A 794 -4.80 -32.56 28.89
CA VAL A 794 -5.40 -33.64 29.72
C VAL A 794 -6.80 -34.06 29.23
N GLU A 795 -7.42 -33.28 28.35
CA GLU A 795 -8.69 -33.59 27.69
C GLU A 795 -8.58 -33.62 26.15
N PRO A 796 -9.31 -34.53 25.47
CA PRO A 796 -9.36 -34.59 24.02
C PRO A 796 -10.03 -33.33 23.43
N PRO A 797 -9.55 -32.81 22.28
CA PRO A 797 -9.99 -31.53 21.72
C PRO A 797 -11.47 -31.56 21.32
N ILE A 798 -12.14 -30.41 21.43
CA ILE A 798 -13.58 -30.24 21.19
C ILE A 798 -13.91 -30.19 19.69
N TYR A 799 -12.91 -29.88 18.85
CA TYR A 799 -12.96 -29.79 17.38
C TYR A 799 -11.58 -30.18 16.81
N ILE A 800 -11.49 -30.41 15.49
CA ILE A 800 -10.21 -30.66 14.79
C ILE A 800 -10.00 -29.55 13.77
N ASP A 801 -8.87 -28.85 13.89
CA ASP A 801 -8.45 -27.78 12.97
C ASP A 801 -7.37 -28.29 12.03
N VAL A 802 -7.58 -28.16 10.73
CA VAL A 802 -6.66 -28.63 9.68
C VAL A 802 -5.62 -27.55 9.32
N TYR A 803 -5.78 -26.30 9.78
CA TYR A 803 -4.89 -25.16 9.47
C TYR A 803 -4.60 -24.22 10.67
N PRO A 804 -3.56 -24.46 11.50
CA PRO A 804 -3.18 -23.50 12.53
C PRO A 804 -2.18 -22.48 11.97
N TYR A 805 -2.65 -21.47 11.23
CA TYR A 805 -1.75 -20.39 10.80
C TYR A 805 -1.32 -19.50 11.97
N VAL A 806 -2.13 -19.36 13.04
CA VAL A 806 -1.74 -18.63 14.26
C VAL A 806 -2.51 -19.15 15.49
N ALA A 807 -1.82 -19.81 16.43
CA ALA A 807 -2.43 -20.49 17.59
C ALA A 807 -3.20 -19.56 18.56
N TRP A 808 -2.89 -18.26 18.64
CA TRP A 808 -3.58 -17.35 19.55
C TRP A 808 -4.87 -16.77 18.97
N ILE A 809 -4.95 -16.59 17.64
CA ILE A 809 -6.17 -16.18 16.92
C ILE A 809 -7.22 -17.31 17.01
N MET A 810 -6.78 -18.56 16.85
CA MET A 810 -7.66 -19.72 17.03
C MET A 810 -8.21 -19.83 18.46
N ASN A 811 -7.44 -19.55 19.52
CA ASN A 811 -7.98 -19.60 20.89
C ASN A 811 -9.05 -18.53 21.18
N VAL A 812 -9.02 -17.40 20.47
CA VAL A 812 -9.94 -16.26 20.68
C VAL A 812 -11.22 -16.42 19.88
N ILE A 813 -11.14 -16.86 18.62
CA ILE A 813 -12.32 -17.07 17.75
C ILE A 813 -13.11 -18.32 18.16
N MET A 814 -12.42 -19.37 18.62
CA MET A 814 -13.02 -20.67 18.96
C MET A 814 -13.79 -20.68 20.29
N ALA A 815 -13.64 -19.65 21.12
CA ALA A 815 -14.46 -19.49 22.32
C ALA A 815 -15.91 -19.03 22.00
N TYR A 816 -16.20 -18.56 20.78
CA TYR A 816 -17.46 -17.86 20.49
C TYR A 816 -18.19 -18.26 19.20
N GLN A 817 -17.55 -18.86 18.18
CA GLN A 817 -18.18 -19.09 16.87
C GLN A 817 -18.46 -20.55 16.45
N VAL A 818 -17.96 -21.56 17.17
CA VAL A 818 -18.16 -22.97 16.77
C VAL A 818 -19.31 -23.60 17.56
N PRO A 819 -20.28 -24.29 16.92
CA PRO A 819 -21.35 -24.97 17.65
C PRO A 819 -20.74 -25.97 18.65
N ASN A 820 -21.26 -25.97 19.88
CA ASN A 820 -20.89 -26.97 20.88
C ASN A 820 -21.02 -28.39 20.30
N PRO A 821 -20.13 -29.33 20.66
CA PRO A 821 -20.18 -30.70 20.15
C PRO A 821 -21.58 -31.25 20.37
N TYR A 822 -22.21 -31.78 19.31
CA TYR A 822 -23.59 -32.24 19.35
C TYR A 822 -23.78 -33.24 20.50
N PRO A 823 -24.49 -32.87 21.57
CA PRO A 823 -24.72 -33.79 22.66
C PRO A 823 -25.89 -34.67 22.23
N LEU A 824 -25.59 -35.95 22.02
CA LEU A 824 -26.53 -37.06 21.80
C LEU A 824 -26.99 -37.22 20.34
N ASN A 825 -26.35 -38.14 19.60
CA ASN A 825 -27.00 -39.18 18.76
C ASN A 825 -26.03 -39.90 17.79
N VAL A 826 -24.76 -39.52 17.68
CA VAL A 826 -23.80 -40.28 16.87
C VAL A 826 -23.26 -41.47 17.68
N MET A 827 -23.91 -42.63 17.55
CA MET A 827 -23.40 -43.91 18.07
C MET A 827 -22.79 -44.74 16.93
N GLN A 828 -21.54 -45.15 17.09
CA GLN A 828 -20.93 -46.19 16.26
C GLN A 828 -21.66 -47.51 16.54
N LEU A 829 -22.34 -48.06 15.54
CA LEU A 829 -22.71 -49.48 15.56
C LEU A 829 -21.44 -50.28 15.28
N ASP A 830 -21.21 -51.35 16.06
CA ASP A 830 -20.12 -52.29 15.82
C ASP A 830 -20.28 -52.96 14.44
N SER A 831 -19.77 -52.31 13.39
CA SER A 831 -19.36 -52.95 12.15
C SER A 831 -17.84 -52.85 12.09
N GLY A 832 -17.21 -53.99 11.78
CA GLY A 832 -15.76 -54.18 11.89
C GLY A 832 -14.89 -53.18 11.12
N PRO A 833 -13.56 -53.35 11.12
CA PRO A 833 -12.55 -52.32 10.86
C PRO A 833 -12.54 -51.66 9.46
N SER A 834 -13.54 -51.91 8.61
CA SER A 834 -13.65 -51.37 7.25
C SER A 834 -15.05 -50.86 6.86
N LYS A 835 -16.02 -50.73 7.78
CA LYS A 835 -17.31 -50.08 7.48
C LYS A 835 -17.80 -49.22 8.65
N CYS A 836 -17.97 -47.92 8.41
CA CYS A 836 -18.75 -47.03 9.27
C CYS A 836 -20.22 -47.10 8.84
N ALA A 837 -21.12 -47.60 9.69
CA ALA A 837 -22.57 -47.54 9.46
C ALA A 837 -23.24 -46.69 10.54
N PHE A 838 -24.15 -45.78 10.15
CA PHE A 838 -24.84 -44.87 11.06
C PHE A 838 -26.36 -44.88 10.87
N VAL A 839 -27.07 -44.46 11.92
CA VAL A 839 -28.47 -44.04 11.89
C VAL A 839 -28.50 -42.61 12.44
N ILE A 840 -29.20 -41.69 11.76
CA ILE A 840 -29.43 -40.31 12.21
C ILE A 840 -30.53 -40.30 13.28
#